data_AF-A0A3R6BGC2-F1
#
_entry.id   AF-A0A3R6BGC2-F1
#
_cell.length_a   1.000
_cell.length_b   1.000
_cell.length_c   1.000
_cell.angle_alpha   90.00
_cell.angle_beta   90.00
_cell.angle_gamma   90.00
#
_symmetry.space_group_name_H-M   'P 1'
#
loop_
_entity.id
_entity.type
_entity.pdbx_description
1 polymer ?
#
loop_
_entity_poly.entity_id
_entity_poly.type
_entity_poly.pdbx_seq_one_letter_code
_entity_poly.pdbx_strand_id
1 'polypeptide(L)'
;MSIFNNPEENYWRNLITKTILVIFTVSIIVWFLPRNEGRQFRYDVGKPWMYGSVIATFDFPIYKTDEAIKHEQDSLLRQFQPYYTVKSNVGNEQIKRFLHDFNQGIPGLPKEYVELIANQLKQVYQTGIVSTPEYNRIYKDSTSMIRIISGKNAKSFPIGNFYSTIAAYEHIFFDEKISAQRQILSRCNLNDYVEPNLIYDKERSEAERTDLLSSIPLASGMVMSGQKIIDRGEVINDYTYRVLNSFDKETKRRSSTEDELTTTIIGQALFVLLLVMMFTFYLTLFRKDYFDKPRSITMLYAMITLFPIFVSLIMKHNFFSVYIIPFAMAPIFVRVFMDSRTAFITHATMILICAAAVRYQYEFIIVQLVSGLVAIYSLRELSKRSQIFFTALLVAISTTVVYVALQLMQDNQVFNIDRSMYTYSTINGIFLLLAYPLMYIIEKTFGFTSNVTLFELSNTNKGLLRNLSEIAPGTFQHSITVGNLAAEIANRIEANSLLVRTGALYHDIGKMTNPVFFTENQAGVNPHDQLSDLESAQIIISHVTEGLKMAEKVGLPGIIKDFITTHHGTGIAKFFYVNYCNAHPTEVVDKSQFQYPGPNPFTREQAILMMADTVEAASRSLNEYTEESISNLVNKLIDGQVADGFFKECPITFRDIALAKLVLIDRLKAIYHTRISYPHMNVKENQSMKKEEEAPQAETDSQKP
;
A
#
# COMPACT_ATOMS: atom_id res chain seq x y z
N MET A 1 13.46 21.61 27.25
CA MET A 1 12.64 22.41 26.32
C MET A 1 12.13 23.62 27.07
N SER A 2 12.29 24.82 26.51
CA SER A 2 12.04 26.12 27.16
C SER A 2 10.59 26.28 27.62
N ILE A 3 10.42 26.64 28.90
CA ILE A 3 9.15 26.92 29.59
C ILE A 3 8.59 28.31 29.22
N PHE A 4 9.26 29.07 28.34
CA PHE A 4 8.77 30.37 27.84
C PHE A 4 8.30 30.28 26.39
N ASN A 5 7.29 29.44 26.15
CA ASN A 5 6.62 29.38 24.87
C ASN A 5 5.23 29.98 25.04
N ASN A 6 5.04 31.18 24.46
CA ASN A 6 3.84 32.00 24.61
C ASN A 6 2.58 31.17 24.24
N PRO A 7 1.66 30.89 25.19
CA PRO A 7 0.59 29.93 24.98
C PRO A 7 -0.39 30.38 23.88
N GLU A 8 -0.58 31.69 23.69
CA GLU A 8 -1.42 32.23 22.62
C GLU A 8 -0.80 32.06 21.22
N GLU A 9 0.51 32.28 21.08
CA GLU A 9 1.19 32.19 19.79
C GLU A 9 1.25 30.74 19.28
N ASN A 10 1.44 29.78 20.20
CA ASN A 10 1.34 28.36 19.91
C ASN A 10 -0.10 27.92 19.62
N TYR A 11 -1.11 28.54 20.25
CA TYR A 11 -2.51 28.24 19.97
C TYR A 11 -2.88 28.61 18.53
N TRP A 12 -2.58 29.83 18.10
CA TRP A 12 -2.89 30.29 16.73
C TRP A 12 -2.11 29.51 15.68
N ARG A 13 -0.82 29.23 15.92
CA ARG A 13 0.00 28.41 15.02
C ARG A 13 -0.54 26.98 14.90
N ASN A 14 -0.95 26.36 16.01
CA ASN A 14 -1.57 25.04 16.00
C ASN A 14 -2.93 25.05 15.30
N LEU A 15 -3.74 26.08 15.51
CA LEU A 15 -5.03 26.24 14.83
C LEU A 15 -4.82 26.37 13.31
N ILE A 16 -3.92 27.25 12.87
CA ILE A 16 -3.62 27.47 11.45
C ILE A 16 -3.13 26.18 10.79
N THR A 17 -2.16 25.49 11.41
CA THR A 17 -1.64 24.21 10.87
C THR A 17 -2.73 23.14 10.78
N LYS A 18 -3.61 23.05 11.78
CA LYS A 18 -4.76 22.13 11.79
C LYS A 18 -5.79 22.49 10.70
N THR A 19 -6.10 23.77 10.51
CA THR A 19 -7.01 24.24 9.45
C THR A 19 -6.43 23.99 8.06
N ILE A 20 -5.14 24.26 7.86
CA ILE A 20 -4.43 23.95 6.60
C ILE A 20 -4.51 22.45 6.30
N LEU A 21 -4.32 21.59 7.32
CA LEU A 21 -4.41 20.14 7.15
C LEU A 21 -5.80 19.71 6.67
N VAL A 22 -6.87 20.25 7.27
CA VAL A 22 -8.25 19.98 6.84
C VAL A 22 -8.46 20.42 5.39
N ILE A 23 -8.10 21.66 5.06
CA ILE A 23 -8.28 22.21 3.70
C ILE A 23 -7.50 21.38 2.68
N PHE A 24 -6.25 21.02 3.00
CA PHE A 24 -5.38 20.22 2.14
C PHE A 24 -5.98 18.83 1.89
N THR A 25 -6.42 18.13 2.94
CA THR A 25 -7.05 16.81 2.83
C THR A 25 -8.33 16.87 2.01
N VAL A 26 -9.22 17.83 2.26
CA VAL A 26 -10.46 18.00 1.48
C VAL A 26 -10.12 18.27 0.01
N SER A 27 -9.22 19.21 -0.26
CA SER A 27 -8.84 19.60 -1.63
C SER A 27 -8.28 18.42 -2.42
N ILE A 28 -7.39 17.63 -1.81
CA ILE A 28 -6.81 16.44 -2.47
C ILE A 28 -7.87 15.39 -2.75
N ILE A 29 -8.72 15.05 -1.77
CA ILE A 29 -9.74 14.01 -1.97
C ILE A 29 -10.68 14.43 -3.10
N VAL A 30 -11.20 15.66 -3.05
CA VAL A 30 -12.12 16.19 -4.07
C VAL A 30 -11.48 16.25 -5.45
N TRP A 31 -10.17 16.55 -5.53
CA TRP A 31 -9.46 16.57 -6.81
C TRP A 31 -9.44 15.19 -7.50
N PHE A 32 -9.33 14.11 -6.72
CA PHE A 32 -9.31 12.74 -7.23
C PHE A 32 -10.69 12.12 -7.45
N LEU A 33 -11.73 12.57 -6.74
CA LEU A 33 -13.07 11.99 -6.85
C LEU A 33 -13.58 11.99 -8.30
N PRO A 34 -14.29 10.92 -8.72
CA PRO A 34 -14.83 10.83 -10.06
C PRO A 34 -15.89 11.91 -10.29
N ARG A 35 -15.76 12.65 -11.39
CA ARG A 35 -16.67 13.77 -11.74
C ARG A 35 -17.86 13.34 -12.59
N ASN A 36 -17.71 12.23 -13.32
CA ASN A 36 -18.69 11.75 -14.28
C ASN A 36 -19.11 10.34 -13.89
N GLU A 37 -20.24 10.20 -13.20
CA GLU A 37 -20.77 8.87 -12.92
C GLU A 37 -21.34 8.25 -14.21
N GLY A 38 -20.56 7.32 -14.76
CA GLY A 38 -20.99 6.49 -15.88
C GLY A 38 -21.98 5.41 -15.44
N ARG A 39 -23.22 5.51 -15.96
CA ARG A 39 -24.38 4.60 -15.81
C ARG A 39 -24.98 4.61 -14.40
N GLN A 40 -26.14 5.25 -14.25
CA GLN A 40 -26.91 5.29 -13.00
C GLN A 40 -27.58 3.94 -12.66
N PHE A 41 -27.72 3.04 -13.64
CA PHE A 41 -28.48 1.80 -13.48
C PHE A 41 -27.67 0.56 -13.91
N ARG A 42 -27.79 -0.53 -13.16
CA ARG A 42 -27.30 -1.87 -13.55
C ARG A 42 -28.42 -2.61 -14.26
N TYR A 43 -28.23 -2.90 -15.55
CA TYR A 43 -29.17 -3.68 -16.33
C TYR A 43 -28.44 -4.61 -17.30
N ASP A 44 -28.85 -5.88 -17.29
CA ASP A 44 -28.40 -6.92 -18.21
C ASP A 44 -29.61 -7.45 -18.98
N VAL A 45 -29.39 -7.87 -20.23
CA VAL A 45 -30.44 -8.51 -21.04
C VAL A 45 -30.93 -9.77 -20.32
N GLY A 46 -32.25 -9.95 -20.24
CA GLY A 46 -32.91 -11.08 -19.59
C GLY A 46 -33.16 -10.93 -18.09
N LYS A 47 -32.70 -9.85 -17.44
CA LYS A 47 -33.00 -9.55 -16.03
C LYS A 47 -34.21 -8.60 -15.90
N PRO A 48 -34.98 -8.68 -14.80
CA PRO A 48 -36.03 -7.72 -14.51
C PRO A 48 -35.44 -6.35 -14.11
N TRP A 49 -36.13 -5.27 -14.46
CA TRP A 49 -35.76 -3.91 -14.08
C TRP A 49 -36.00 -3.68 -12.58
N MET A 50 -34.93 -3.36 -11.85
CA MET A 50 -34.95 -3.27 -10.38
C MET A 50 -35.29 -1.87 -9.85
N TYR A 51 -35.33 -0.86 -10.72
CA TYR A 51 -35.50 0.54 -10.35
C TYR A 51 -36.92 1.05 -10.62
N GLY A 52 -37.21 2.29 -10.25
CA GLY A 52 -38.47 2.96 -10.61
C GLY A 52 -38.62 3.15 -12.12
N SER A 53 -39.83 3.53 -12.55
CA SER A 53 -40.14 3.77 -13.97
C SER A 53 -39.18 4.80 -14.58
N VAL A 54 -38.53 4.46 -15.69
CA VAL A 54 -37.72 5.39 -16.47
C VAL A 54 -38.55 5.95 -17.59
N ILE A 55 -38.68 7.27 -17.62
CA ILE A 55 -39.37 8.03 -18.65
C ILE A 55 -38.33 8.92 -19.33
N ALA A 56 -38.33 8.95 -20.66
CA ALA A 56 -37.43 9.81 -21.42
C ALA A 56 -37.70 11.29 -21.07
N THR A 57 -36.67 12.03 -20.66
CA THR A 57 -36.79 13.45 -20.30
C THR A 57 -36.52 14.40 -21.47
N PHE A 58 -36.02 13.86 -22.59
CA PHE A 58 -35.73 14.58 -23.82
C PHE A 58 -35.73 13.61 -25.00
N ASP A 59 -35.78 14.14 -26.23
CA ASP A 59 -35.74 13.33 -27.45
C ASP A 59 -34.32 12.82 -27.72
N PHE A 60 -34.18 11.51 -27.99
CA PHE A 60 -32.87 10.93 -28.31
C PHE A 60 -32.93 9.80 -29.34
N PRO A 61 -31.89 9.67 -30.20
CA PRO A 61 -31.79 8.57 -31.15
C PRO A 61 -31.42 7.25 -30.47
N ILE A 62 -31.94 6.14 -30.99
CA ILE A 62 -31.55 4.78 -30.57
C ILE A 62 -30.38 4.36 -31.45
N TYR A 63 -29.18 4.26 -30.88
CA TYR A 63 -27.98 3.86 -31.61
C TYR A 63 -27.98 2.37 -31.97
N LYS A 64 -27.55 2.07 -33.20
CA LYS A 64 -27.29 0.69 -33.64
C LYS A 64 -26.07 0.11 -32.91
N THR A 65 -26.00 -1.22 -32.83
CA THR A 65 -24.80 -1.92 -32.34
C THR A 65 -23.69 -1.86 -33.39
N ASP A 66 -22.44 -1.94 -32.96
CA ASP A 66 -21.29 -1.96 -33.88
C ASP A 66 -21.37 -3.15 -34.85
N GLU A 67 -21.87 -4.29 -34.39
CA GLU A 67 -22.13 -5.47 -35.23
C GLU A 67 -23.18 -5.21 -36.32
N ALA A 68 -24.27 -4.51 -35.99
CA ALA A 68 -25.31 -4.17 -36.95
C ALA A 68 -24.79 -3.17 -38.00
N ILE A 69 -24.02 -2.16 -37.56
CA ILE A 69 -23.37 -1.21 -38.48
C ILE A 69 -22.41 -1.95 -39.41
N LYS A 70 -21.58 -2.85 -38.88
CA LYS A 70 -20.63 -3.62 -39.67
C LYS A 70 -21.33 -4.53 -40.70
N HIS A 71 -22.43 -5.17 -40.32
CA HIS A 71 -23.21 -5.99 -41.25
C HIS A 71 -23.81 -5.14 -42.39
N GLU A 72 -24.31 -3.94 -42.10
CA GLU A 72 -24.80 -3.00 -43.13
C GLU A 72 -23.65 -2.52 -44.04
N GLN A 73 -22.48 -2.23 -43.49
CA GLN A 73 -21.27 -1.89 -44.26
C GLN A 73 -20.87 -3.02 -45.21
N ASP A 74 -20.81 -4.26 -44.71
CA ASP A 74 -20.46 -5.43 -45.50
C ASP A 74 -21.48 -5.70 -46.61
N SER A 75 -22.77 -5.46 -46.36
CA SER A 75 -23.84 -5.59 -47.36
C SER A 75 -23.71 -4.56 -48.49
N LEU A 76 -23.46 -3.29 -48.16
CA LEU A 76 -23.28 -2.23 -49.16
C LEU A 76 -22.02 -2.42 -49.99
N LEU A 77 -20.92 -2.85 -49.37
CA LEU A 77 -19.67 -3.10 -50.08
C LEU A 77 -19.73 -4.30 -51.04
N ARG A 78 -20.70 -5.21 -50.90
CA ARG A 78 -20.92 -6.28 -51.90
C ARG A 78 -21.39 -5.75 -53.25
N GLN A 79 -22.06 -4.61 -53.29
CA GLN A 79 -22.55 -3.98 -54.52
C GLN A 79 -21.58 -2.94 -55.10
N PHE A 80 -20.46 -2.69 -54.41
CA PHE A 80 -19.46 -1.73 -54.84
C PHE A 80 -18.76 -2.17 -56.13
N GLN A 81 -18.68 -1.25 -57.10
CA GLN A 81 -18.01 -1.47 -58.39
C GLN A 81 -16.79 -0.56 -58.47
N PRO A 82 -15.56 -1.11 -58.54
CA PRO A 82 -14.35 -0.30 -58.63
C PRO A 82 -14.27 0.46 -59.96
N TYR A 83 -13.68 1.66 -59.92
CA TYR A 83 -13.48 2.52 -61.08
C TYR A 83 -12.14 2.27 -61.74
N TYR A 84 -12.15 2.29 -63.06
CA TYR A 84 -11.00 2.11 -63.93
C TYR A 84 -10.94 3.19 -65.01
N THR A 85 -9.73 3.65 -65.29
CA THR A 85 -9.44 4.64 -66.33
C THR A 85 -8.67 3.99 -67.47
N VAL A 86 -9.15 4.17 -68.71
CA VAL A 86 -8.47 3.71 -69.91
C VAL A 86 -7.34 4.68 -70.25
N LYS A 87 -6.10 4.20 -70.24
CA LYS A 87 -4.94 4.94 -70.75
C LYS A 87 -4.72 4.60 -72.22
N SER A 88 -5.36 5.36 -73.12
CA SER A 88 -5.28 5.14 -74.57
C SER A 88 -3.87 5.28 -75.16
N ASN A 89 -2.94 5.93 -74.45
CA ASN A 89 -1.56 6.11 -74.91
C ASN A 89 -0.73 4.80 -74.83
N VAL A 90 -0.98 3.96 -73.82
CA VAL A 90 -0.20 2.74 -73.56
C VAL A 90 -0.24 1.79 -74.76
N GLY A 91 -1.43 1.49 -75.28
CA GLY A 91 -1.56 0.60 -76.44
C GLY A 91 -0.85 1.14 -77.68
N ASN A 92 -0.98 2.44 -77.96
CA ASN A 92 -0.31 3.07 -79.11
C ASN A 92 1.21 3.10 -78.94
N GLU A 93 1.73 3.33 -77.74
CA GLU A 93 3.15 3.32 -77.43
C GLU A 93 3.75 1.91 -77.56
N GLN A 94 3.10 0.89 -77.00
CA GLN A 94 3.58 -0.49 -77.08
C GLN A 94 3.51 -1.07 -78.50
N ILE A 95 2.49 -0.72 -79.29
CA ILE A 95 2.42 -1.11 -80.72
C ILE A 95 3.53 -0.41 -81.52
N LYS A 96 3.79 0.88 -81.28
CA LYS A 96 4.91 1.59 -81.94
C LYS A 96 6.26 1.00 -81.57
N ARG A 97 6.44 0.67 -80.29
CA ARG A 97 7.65 0.01 -79.79
C ARG A 97 7.85 -1.35 -80.44
N PHE A 98 6.80 -2.18 -80.52
CA PHE A 98 6.84 -3.46 -81.23
C PHE A 98 7.23 -3.31 -82.71
N LEU A 99 6.59 -2.37 -83.43
CA LEU A 99 6.91 -2.10 -84.83
C LEU A 99 8.33 -1.56 -85.03
N HIS A 100 8.87 -0.82 -84.06
CA HIS A 100 10.24 -0.33 -84.09
C HIS A 100 11.25 -1.46 -83.85
N ASP A 101 11.03 -2.28 -82.81
CA ASP A 101 11.94 -3.36 -82.40
C ASP A 101 12.01 -4.48 -83.45
N PHE A 102 10.94 -4.69 -84.22
CA PHE A 102 10.88 -5.66 -85.32
C PHE A 102 10.84 -5.04 -86.72
N ASN A 103 11.37 -3.83 -86.91
CA ASN A 103 11.34 -3.13 -88.21
C ASN A 103 12.04 -3.89 -89.36
N GLN A 104 13.03 -4.74 -89.04
CA GLN A 104 13.74 -5.56 -90.03
C GLN A 104 13.04 -6.91 -90.30
N GLY A 105 11.94 -7.20 -89.61
CA GLY A 105 11.24 -8.48 -89.61
C GLY A 105 11.61 -9.34 -88.39
N ILE A 106 10.75 -10.32 -88.08
CA ILE A 106 11.02 -11.29 -87.01
C ILE A 106 11.97 -12.37 -87.57
N PRO A 107 13.14 -12.63 -86.94
CA PRO A 107 14.08 -13.64 -87.41
C PRO A 107 13.41 -15.02 -87.60
N GLY A 108 13.47 -15.56 -88.81
CA GLY A 108 12.87 -16.87 -89.15
C GLY A 108 11.41 -16.83 -89.61
N LEU A 109 10.79 -15.65 -89.76
CA LEU A 109 9.42 -15.48 -90.25
C LEU A 109 9.31 -14.43 -91.37
N PRO A 110 8.34 -14.57 -92.29
CA PRO A 110 8.01 -13.53 -93.27
C PRO A 110 7.62 -12.20 -92.61
N LYS A 111 7.92 -11.07 -93.27
CA LYS A 111 7.58 -9.72 -92.76
C LYS A 111 6.08 -9.51 -92.49
N GLU A 112 5.21 -10.27 -93.15
CA GLU A 112 3.75 -10.26 -92.95
C GLU A 112 3.35 -10.57 -91.49
N TYR A 113 4.15 -11.35 -90.76
CA TYR A 113 3.87 -11.69 -89.36
C TYR A 113 3.96 -10.49 -88.42
N VAL A 114 4.79 -9.48 -88.74
CA VAL A 114 4.90 -8.26 -87.93
C VAL A 114 3.58 -7.47 -88.00
N GLU A 115 2.99 -7.34 -89.18
CA GLU A 115 1.70 -6.67 -89.35
C GLU A 115 0.54 -7.45 -88.71
N LEU A 116 0.56 -8.78 -88.81
CA LEU A 116 -0.45 -9.64 -88.16
C LEU A 116 -0.42 -9.50 -86.63
N ILE A 117 0.77 -9.54 -86.02
CA ILE A 117 0.92 -9.39 -84.56
C ILE A 117 0.57 -7.97 -84.11
N ALA A 118 0.97 -6.95 -84.86
CA ALA A 118 0.59 -5.56 -84.56
C ALA A 118 -0.94 -5.36 -84.60
N ASN A 119 -1.63 -6.03 -85.52
CA ASN A 119 -3.10 -6.02 -85.57
C ASN A 119 -3.73 -6.76 -84.39
N GLN A 120 -3.18 -7.90 -83.98
CA GLN A 120 -3.65 -8.62 -82.79
C GLN A 120 -3.43 -7.81 -81.50
N LEU A 121 -2.26 -7.21 -81.34
CA LEU A 121 -1.99 -6.28 -80.23
C LEU A 121 -3.00 -5.14 -80.21
N LYS A 122 -3.29 -4.55 -81.37
CA LYS A 122 -4.32 -3.50 -81.49
C LYS A 122 -5.70 -3.97 -81.03
N GLN A 123 -6.13 -5.19 -81.39
CA GLN A 123 -7.42 -5.73 -80.95
C GLN A 123 -7.45 -5.93 -79.43
N VAL A 124 -6.41 -6.52 -78.85
CA VAL A 124 -6.34 -6.79 -77.41
C VAL A 124 -6.32 -5.49 -76.60
N TYR A 125 -5.61 -4.45 -77.07
CA TYR A 125 -5.62 -3.12 -76.47
C TYR A 125 -6.95 -2.38 -76.64
N GLN A 126 -7.69 -2.61 -77.73
CA GLN A 126 -9.03 -2.06 -77.93
C GLN A 126 -10.06 -2.66 -76.99
N THR A 127 -9.95 -3.97 -76.70
CA THR A 127 -10.78 -4.64 -75.69
C THR A 127 -10.44 -4.16 -74.28
N GLY A 128 -9.14 -3.98 -73.98
CA GLY A 128 -8.64 -3.48 -72.71
C GLY A 128 -8.01 -4.57 -71.85
N ILE A 129 -6.90 -4.22 -71.21
CA ILE A 129 -6.01 -5.12 -70.48
C ILE A 129 -5.90 -4.64 -69.03
N VAL A 130 -6.22 -5.52 -68.09
CA VAL A 130 -6.07 -5.34 -66.64
C VAL A 130 -4.87 -6.16 -66.18
N SER A 131 -4.15 -5.69 -65.16
CA SER A 131 -3.07 -6.47 -64.56
C SER A 131 -3.61 -7.79 -63.99
N THR A 132 -2.90 -8.91 -64.18
CA THR A 132 -3.36 -10.22 -63.67
C THR A 132 -3.68 -10.21 -62.16
N PRO A 133 -2.87 -9.59 -61.26
CA PRO A 133 -3.21 -9.54 -59.84
C PRO A 133 -4.52 -8.79 -59.54
N GLU A 134 -4.78 -7.70 -60.23
CA GLU A 134 -6.03 -6.93 -60.05
C GLU A 134 -7.23 -7.65 -60.67
N TYR A 135 -7.04 -8.27 -61.84
CA TYR A 135 -8.06 -9.08 -62.49
C TYR A 135 -8.51 -10.20 -61.56
N ASN A 136 -7.59 -10.95 -60.95
CA ASN A 136 -7.90 -12.04 -60.02
C ASN A 136 -8.51 -11.54 -58.69
N ARG A 137 -8.18 -10.33 -58.24
CA ARG A 137 -8.77 -9.75 -57.02
C ARG A 137 -10.27 -9.44 -57.19
N ILE A 138 -10.67 -9.07 -58.40
CA ILE A 138 -12.03 -8.62 -58.72
C ILE A 138 -12.87 -9.73 -59.33
N TYR A 139 -12.28 -10.58 -60.17
CA TYR A 139 -12.92 -11.72 -60.79
C TYR A 139 -13.18 -12.80 -59.73
N LYS A 140 -14.26 -12.65 -58.98
CA LYS A 140 -14.75 -13.65 -58.02
C LYS A 140 -15.77 -14.58 -58.68
N ASP A 141 -16.58 -14.03 -59.58
CA ASP A 141 -17.61 -14.72 -60.35
C ASP A 141 -17.87 -14.01 -61.69
N SER A 142 -18.72 -14.60 -62.55
CA SER A 142 -19.11 -14.02 -63.85
C SER A 142 -19.98 -12.76 -63.74
N THR A 143 -20.40 -12.38 -62.53
CA THR A 143 -21.26 -11.21 -62.28
C THR A 143 -20.47 -9.99 -61.77
N SER A 144 -19.16 -10.13 -61.60
CA SER A 144 -18.29 -9.06 -61.12
C SER A 144 -18.24 -7.91 -62.15
N MET A 145 -18.63 -6.71 -61.72
CA MET A 145 -18.73 -5.53 -62.59
C MET A 145 -17.66 -4.50 -62.23
N ILE A 146 -17.10 -3.84 -63.24
CA ILE A 146 -16.22 -2.68 -63.07
C ILE A 146 -16.82 -1.46 -63.76
N ARG A 147 -16.50 -0.26 -63.27
CA ARG A 147 -16.90 1.00 -63.90
C ARG A 147 -15.74 1.58 -64.70
N ILE A 148 -15.95 1.80 -66.00
CA ILE A 148 -14.94 2.39 -66.88
C ILE A 148 -15.29 3.83 -67.19
N ILE A 149 -14.29 4.69 -67.05
CA ILE A 149 -14.39 6.12 -67.34
C ILE A 149 -14.12 6.36 -68.82
N SER A 150 -15.13 6.88 -69.53
CA SER A 150 -15.01 7.33 -70.92
C SER A 150 -15.47 8.80 -71.00
N GLY A 151 -14.50 9.72 -71.01
CA GLY A 151 -14.78 11.16 -70.93
C GLY A 151 -15.35 11.57 -69.56
N LYS A 152 -16.53 12.20 -69.55
CA LYS A 152 -17.19 12.68 -68.32
C LYS A 152 -18.13 11.65 -67.66
N ASN A 153 -18.38 10.51 -68.28
CA ASN A 153 -19.33 9.51 -67.80
C ASN A 153 -18.62 8.19 -67.47
N ALA A 154 -19.11 7.50 -66.43
CA ALA A 154 -18.70 6.14 -66.09
C ALA A 154 -19.78 5.15 -66.51
N LYS A 155 -19.40 4.02 -67.12
CA LYS A 155 -20.31 2.93 -67.50
C LYS A 155 -19.86 1.61 -66.86
N SER A 156 -20.81 0.80 -66.44
CA SER A 156 -20.54 -0.51 -65.85
C SER A 156 -20.39 -1.58 -66.93
N PHE A 157 -19.33 -2.38 -66.82
CA PHE A 157 -19.06 -3.51 -67.71
C PHE A 157 -18.70 -4.75 -66.86
N PRO A 158 -19.09 -5.96 -67.28
CA PRO A 158 -18.56 -7.19 -66.69
C PRO A 158 -17.04 -7.22 -66.83
N ILE A 159 -16.32 -7.59 -65.75
CA ILE A 159 -14.85 -7.73 -65.81
C ILE A 159 -14.40 -8.75 -66.87
N GLY A 160 -15.23 -9.76 -67.15
CA GLY A 160 -14.97 -10.79 -68.16
C GLY A 160 -14.95 -10.27 -69.60
N ASN A 161 -15.37 -9.01 -69.85
CA ASN A 161 -15.23 -8.37 -71.15
C ASN A 161 -13.80 -7.87 -71.43
N PHE A 162 -12.91 -7.91 -70.44
CA PHE A 162 -11.52 -7.43 -70.52
C PHE A 162 -10.55 -8.59 -70.38
N TYR A 163 -9.34 -8.43 -70.89
CA TYR A 163 -8.30 -9.45 -70.74
C TYR A 163 -7.43 -9.15 -69.52
N SER A 164 -7.02 -10.20 -68.80
CA SER A 164 -5.83 -10.10 -67.95
C SER A 164 -4.59 -10.00 -68.84
N THR A 165 -3.46 -9.50 -68.32
CA THR A 165 -2.18 -9.48 -69.08
C THR A 165 -1.80 -10.85 -69.65
N ILE A 166 -2.12 -11.95 -68.95
CA ILE A 166 -1.89 -13.32 -69.44
C ILE A 166 -2.88 -13.69 -70.54
N ALA A 167 -4.18 -13.44 -70.34
CA ALA A 167 -5.20 -13.75 -71.34
C ALA A 167 -5.02 -12.93 -72.62
N ALA A 168 -4.56 -11.68 -72.49
CA ALA A 168 -4.20 -10.78 -73.58
C ALA A 168 -3.05 -11.36 -74.43
N TYR A 169 -2.01 -11.88 -73.77
CA TYR A 169 -0.90 -12.55 -74.44
C TYR A 169 -1.35 -13.84 -75.15
N GLU A 170 -2.17 -14.67 -74.50
CA GLU A 170 -2.72 -15.87 -75.12
C GLU A 170 -3.63 -15.54 -76.31
N HIS A 171 -4.37 -14.43 -76.23
CA HIS A 171 -5.27 -13.98 -77.30
C HIS A 171 -4.54 -13.75 -78.63
N ILE A 172 -3.30 -13.26 -78.58
CA ILE A 172 -2.46 -13.01 -79.77
C ILE A 172 -2.25 -14.31 -80.58
N PHE A 173 -2.25 -15.47 -79.93
CA PHE A 173 -2.03 -16.77 -80.58
C PHE A 173 -3.32 -17.49 -81.00
N PHE A 174 -4.51 -16.88 -80.90
CA PHE A 174 -5.74 -17.49 -81.45
C PHE A 174 -5.80 -17.48 -82.97
N ASP A 175 -5.07 -16.57 -83.62
CA ASP A 175 -4.93 -16.58 -85.07
C ASP A 175 -4.18 -17.84 -85.51
N GLU A 176 -4.80 -18.66 -86.38
CA GLU A 176 -4.24 -19.94 -86.83
C GLU A 176 -2.84 -19.81 -87.45
N LYS A 177 -2.56 -18.69 -88.14
CA LYS A 177 -1.27 -18.45 -88.79
C LYS A 177 -0.19 -18.11 -87.78
N ILE A 178 -0.53 -17.37 -86.72
CA ILE A 178 0.37 -16.99 -85.62
C ILE A 178 0.61 -18.20 -84.71
N SER A 179 -0.43 -18.99 -84.42
CA SER A 179 -0.36 -20.20 -83.60
C SER A 179 0.60 -21.25 -84.16
N ALA A 180 0.58 -21.46 -85.49
CA ALA A 180 1.48 -22.39 -86.17
C ALA A 180 2.98 -22.08 -85.95
N GLN A 181 3.32 -20.83 -85.61
CA GLN A 181 4.70 -20.35 -85.41
C GLN A 181 5.02 -20.01 -83.96
N ARG A 182 4.22 -20.51 -83.00
CA ARG A 182 4.32 -20.20 -81.56
C ARG A 182 5.71 -20.45 -80.97
N GLN A 183 6.43 -21.47 -81.44
CA GLN A 183 7.79 -21.78 -80.94
C GLN A 183 8.85 -20.74 -81.31
N ILE A 184 8.68 -20.04 -82.43
CA ILE A 184 9.59 -18.97 -82.88
C ILE A 184 9.18 -17.66 -82.20
N LEU A 185 7.87 -17.39 -82.15
CA LEU A 185 7.31 -16.17 -81.57
C LEU A 185 7.46 -16.09 -80.05
N SER A 186 7.51 -17.22 -79.34
CA SER A 186 7.80 -17.24 -77.90
C SER A 186 9.20 -16.73 -77.57
N ARG A 187 10.17 -16.85 -78.49
CA ARG A 187 11.54 -16.31 -78.34
C ARG A 187 11.61 -14.79 -78.51
N CYS A 188 10.54 -14.18 -79.03
CA CYS A 188 10.45 -12.74 -79.29
C CYS A 188 9.93 -11.94 -78.08
N ASN A 189 9.69 -12.59 -76.94
CA ASN A 189 9.18 -11.99 -75.70
C ASN A 189 7.99 -11.06 -75.94
N LEU A 190 6.96 -11.53 -76.66
CA LEU A 190 5.78 -10.70 -76.97
C LEU A 190 5.05 -10.18 -75.70
N ASN A 191 5.28 -10.81 -74.54
CA ASN A 191 4.85 -10.33 -73.22
C ASN A 191 5.32 -8.90 -72.90
N ASP A 192 6.49 -8.48 -73.38
CA ASP A 192 7.08 -7.17 -73.09
C ASP A 192 6.30 -6.01 -73.73
N TYR A 193 5.39 -6.32 -74.64
CA TYR A 193 4.52 -5.37 -75.35
C TYR A 193 3.06 -5.47 -74.92
N VAL A 194 2.75 -6.27 -73.90
CA VAL A 194 1.40 -6.46 -73.34
C VAL A 194 1.36 -5.87 -71.93
N GLU A 195 1.10 -4.56 -71.85
CA GLU A 195 0.96 -3.83 -70.60
C GLU A 195 -0.51 -3.49 -70.29
N PRO A 196 -0.91 -3.42 -69.01
CA PRO A 196 -2.25 -2.99 -68.64
C PRO A 196 -2.53 -1.56 -69.13
N ASN A 197 -3.57 -1.38 -69.94
CA ASN A 197 -4.07 -0.06 -70.32
C ASN A 197 -5.34 0.33 -69.56
N LEU A 198 -5.95 -0.59 -68.81
CA LEU A 198 -7.06 -0.32 -67.91
C LEU A 198 -6.54 -0.26 -66.47
N ILE A 199 -6.39 0.96 -65.94
CA ILE A 199 -5.72 1.21 -64.66
C ILE A 199 -6.76 1.54 -63.58
N TYR A 200 -6.63 0.93 -62.40
CA TYR A 200 -7.49 1.20 -61.25
C TYR A 200 -7.38 2.67 -60.80
N ASP A 201 -8.53 3.36 -60.75
CA ASP A 201 -8.62 4.72 -60.23
C ASP A 201 -8.87 4.67 -58.73
N LYS A 202 -7.78 4.71 -57.95
CA LYS A 202 -7.83 4.60 -56.49
C LYS A 202 -8.57 5.76 -55.85
N GLU A 203 -8.37 6.99 -56.32
CA GLU A 203 -8.98 8.17 -55.71
C GLU A 203 -10.51 8.13 -55.85
N ARG A 204 -11.03 7.89 -57.05
CA ARG A 204 -12.48 7.82 -57.26
C ARG A 204 -13.12 6.60 -56.62
N SER A 205 -12.44 5.46 -56.64
CA SER A 205 -12.95 4.24 -56.03
C SER A 205 -13.05 4.35 -54.51
N GLU A 206 -12.03 4.93 -53.83
CA GLU A 206 -12.10 5.15 -52.38
C GLU A 206 -13.06 6.29 -52.02
N ALA A 207 -13.20 7.32 -52.85
CA ALA A 207 -14.19 8.38 -52.65
C ALA A 207 -15.62 7.82 -52.69
N GLU A 208 -15.99 7.09 -53.75
CA GLU A 208 -17.32 6.44 -53.85
C GLU A 208 -17.55 5.45 -52.71
N ARG A 209 -16.53 4.68 -52.34
CA ARG A 209 -16.61 3.74 -51.21
C ARG A 209 -16.89 4.48 -49.90
N THR A 210 -16.26 5.62 -49.69
CA THR A 210 -16.47 6.45 -48.49
C THR A 210 -17.87 7.04 -48.50
N ASP A 211 -18.34 7.54 -49.64
CA ASP A 211 -19.68 8.08 -49.81
C ASP A 211 -20.76 7.02 -49.55
N LEU A 212 -20.60 5.81 -50.09
CA LEU A 212 -21.47 4.66 -49.83
C LEU A 212 -21.55 4.33 -48.33
N LEU A 213 -20.42 4.31 -47.63
CA LEU A 213 -20.38 4.01 -46.20
C LEU A 213 -20.97 5.15 -45.35
N SER A 214 -20.88 6.40 -45.81
CA SER A 214 -21.44 7.58 -45.12
C SER A 214 -22.97 7.61 -45.13
N SER A 215 -23.62 6.91 -46.07
CA SER A 215 -25.09 6.84 -46.15
C SER A 215 -25.76 5.95 -45.09
N ILE A 216 -24.98 5.22 -44.29
CA ILE A 216 -25.50 4.30 -43.27
C ILE A 216 -25.99 5.11 -42.05
N PRO A 217 -27.30 5.07 -41.72
CA PRO A 217 -27.80 5.76 -40.53
C PRO A 217 -27.25 5.12 -39.25
N LEU A 218 -26.66 5.92 -38.38
CA LEU A 218 -26.13 5.47 -37.07
C LEU A 218 -27.22 5.11 -36.06
N ALA A 219 -28.46 5.52 -36.31
CA ALA A 219 -29.61 5.28 -35.44
C ALA A 219 -30.70 4.48 -36.16
N SER A 220 -31.39 3.61 -35.44
CA SER A 220 -32.51 2.79 -35.96
C SER A 220 -33.89 3.34 -35.58
N GLY A 221 -33.96 4.41 -34.79
CA GLY A 221 -35.20 5.05 -34.35
C GLY A 221 -34.94 6.20 -33.38
N MET A 222 -36.01 6.78 -32.83
CA MET A 222 -35.96 7.87 -31.85
C MET A 222 -36.96 7.61 -30.72
N VAL A 223 -36.58 7.96 -29.50
CA VAL A 223 -37.48 7.99 -28.33
C VAL A 223 -37.84 9.44 -28.05
N MET A 224 -39.13 9.71 -27.88
CA MET A 224 -39.65 11.05 -27.61
C MET A 224 -39.64 11.36 -26.10
N SER A 225 -39.50 12.63 -25.75
CA SER A 225 -39.69 13.11 -24.38
C SER A 225 -41.09 12.73 -23.86
N GLY A 226 -41.17 12.29 -22.60
CA GLY A 226 -42.38 11.78 -21.97
C GLY A 226 -42.70 10.32 -22.28
N GLN A 227 -41.98 9.67 -23.20
CA GLN A 227 -42.18 8.25 -23.50
C GLN A 227 -41.63 7.36 -22.37
N LYS A 228 -42.43 6.40 -21.91
CA LYS A 228 -41.99 5.37 -20.95
C LYS A 228 -40.95 4.46 -21.62
N ILE A 229 -39.77 4.33 -21.02
CA ILE A 229 -38.69 3.45 -21.48
C ILE A 229 -38.84 2.05 -20.88
N ILE A 230 -38.97 1.97 -19.54
CA ILE A 230 -39.12 0.71 -18.81
C ILE A 230 -39.75 0.96 -17.43
N ASP A 231 -40.51 -0.01 -16.91
CA ASP A 231 -41.10 0.02 -15.57
C ASP A 231 -40.54 -1.08 -14.65
N ARG A 232 -40.72 -0.92 -13.33
CA ARG A 232 -40.24 -1.86 -12.32
C ARG A 232 -40.81 -3.26 -12.56
N GLY A 233 -39.94 -4.25 -12.63
CA GLY A 233 -40.29 -5.65 -12.87
C GLY A 233 -40.42 -6.05 -14.34
N GLU A 234 -40.37 -5.10 -15.29
CA GLU A 234 -40.32 -5.43 -16.72
C GLU A 234 -38.97 -6.08 -17.09
N VAL A 235 -38.99 -7.12 -17.92
CA VAL A 235 -37.77 -7.82 -18.35
C VAL A 235 -37.07 -7.04 -19.46
N ILE A 236 -35.77 -6.86 -19.31
CA ILE A 236 -34.94 -6.09 -20.24
C ILE A 236 -34.61 -6.95 -21.45
N ASN A 237 -35.24 -6.65 -22.58
CA ASN A 237 -34.92 -7.28 -23.88
C ASN A 237 -33.82 -6.48 -24.62
N ASP A 238 -33.33 -7.01 -25.75
CA ASP A 238 -32.26 -6.38 -26.55
C ASP A 238 -32.64 -4.98 -27.08
N TYR A 239 -33.93 -4.72 -27.31
CA TYR A 239 -34.39 -3.40 -27.70
C TYR A 239 -34.31 -2.42 -26.53
N THR A 240 -34.87 -2.77 -25.38
CA THR A 240 -34.86 -1.92 -24.19
C THR A 240 -33.44 -1.67 -23.69
N TYR A 241 -32.56 -2.67 -23.79
CA TYR A 241 -31.13 -2.49 -23.50
C TYR A 241 -30.48 -1.41 -24.39
N ARG A 242 -30.74 -1.45 -25.70
CA ARG A 242 -30.24 -0.42 -26.65
C ARG A 242 -30.82 0.95 -26.38
N VAL A 243 -32.11 1.03 -26.04
CA VAL A 243 -32.77 2.29 -25.67
C VAL A 243 -32.14 2.86 -24.41
N LEU A 244 -31.99 2.07 -23.35
CA LEU A 244 -31.36 2.50 -22.09
C LEU A 244 -29.91 2.92 -22.28
N ASN A 245 -29.13 2.17 -23.05
CA ASN A 245 -27.73 2.52 -23.33
C ASN A 245 -27.61 3.80 -24.17
N SER A 246 -28.54 4.03 -25.11
CA SER A 246 -28.61 5.27 -25.90
C SER A 246 -29.06 6.45 -25.03
N PHE A 247 -30.01 6.23 -24.13
CA PHE A 247 -30.45 7.21 -23.15
C PHE A 247 -29.30 7.62 -22.23
N ASP A 248 -28.54 6.65 -21.68
CA ASP A 248 -27.36 6.91 -20.86
C ASP A 248 -26.29 7.69 -21.62
N LYS A 249 -26.06 7.35 -22.89
CA LYS A 249 -25.07 8.02 -23.75
C LYS A 249 -25.45 9.48 -24.03
N GLU A 250 -26.72 9.74 -24.37
CA GLU A 250 -27.21 11.09 -24.63
C GLU A 250 -27.40 11.91 -23.37
N THR A 251 -27.78 11.27 -22.27
CA THR A 251 -27.81 11.90 -20.94
C THR A 251 -26.42 12.40 -20.61
N LYS A 252 -25.36 11.58 -20.75
CA LYS A 252 -23.97 12.02 -20.54
C LYS A 252 -23.53 13.15 -21.45
N ARG A 253 -23.94 13.13 -22.72
CA ARG A 253 -23.59 14.18 -23.69
C ARG A 253 -24.28 15.50 -23.38
N ARG A 254 -25.48 15.46 -22.80
CA ARG A 254 -26.26 16.64 -22.41
C ARG A 254 -25.90 17.13 -21.01
N SER A 255 -25.62 16.23 -20.07
CA SER A 255 -25.20 16.52 -18.70
C SER A 255 -23.75 16.98 -18.59
N SER A 256 -22.95 16.86 -19.65
CA SER A 256 -21.64 17.50 -19.76
C SER A 256 -21.71 19.01 -20.03
N THR A 257 -22.69 19.70 -19.45
CA THR A 257 -22.74 21.18 -19.42
C THR A 257 -21.92 21.67 -18.22
N GLU A 258 -21.13 22.73 -18.37
CA GLU A 258 -20.17 23.21 -17.35
C GLU A 258 -20.80 23.47 -15.97
N ASP A 259 -22.08 23.84 -15.93
CA ASP A 259 -22.82 24.11 -14.69
C ASP A 259 -23.04 22.86 -13.82
N GLU A 260 -23.34 21.68 -14.39
CA GLU A 260 -23.55 20.44 -13.62
C GLU A 260 -22.24 19.83 -13.10
N LEU A 261 -21.13 20.03 -13.82
CA LEU A 261 -19.79 19.68 -13.33
C LEU A 261 -19.42 20.51 -12.10
N THR A 262 -19.77 21.79 -12.12
CA THR A 262 -19.49 22.71 -11.01
C THR A 262 -20.32 22.38 -9.77
N THR A 263 -21.61 22.07 -9.93
CA THR A 263 -22.48 21.66 -8.80
C THR A 263 -22.07 20.31 -8.21
N THR A 264 -21.65 19.34 -9.03
CA THR A 264 -21.14 18.05 -8.57
C THR A 264 -19.88 18.20 -7.71
N ILE A 265 -18.93 19.04 -8.16
CA ILE A 265 -17.70 19.32 -7.40
C ILE A 265 -18.03 20.01 -6.07
N ILE A 266 -18.93 20.98 -6.06
CA ILE A 266 -19.37 21.67 -4.84
C ILE A 266 -20.01 20.67 -3.87
N GLY A 267 -20.88 19.78 -4.35
CA GLY A 267 -21.51 18.74 -3.54
C GLY A 267 -20.50 17.77 -2.94
N GLN A 268 -19.55 17.29 -3.73
CA GLN A 268 -18.44 16.44 -3.28
C GLN A 268 -17.57 17.16 -2.24
N ALA A 269 -17.23 18.43 -2.49
CA ALA A 269 -16.45 19.24 -1.55
C ALA A 269 -17.16 19.44 -0.22
N LEU A 270 -18.45 19.76 -0.24
CA LEU A 270 -19.26 19.93 0.96
C LEU A 270 -19.35 18.62 1.75
N PHE A 271 -19.59 17.49 1.08
CA PHE A 271 -19.69 16.18 1.71
C PHE A 271 -18.37 15.77 2.39
N VAL A 272 -17.24 15.87 1.68
CA VAL A 272 -15.92 15.55 2.23
C VAL A 272 -15.55 16.50 3.37
N LEU A 273 -15.81 17.81 3.21
CA LEU A 273 -15.56 18.80 4.25
C LEU A 273 -16.34 18.48 5.52
N LEU A 274 -17.63 18.14 5.42
CA LEU A 274 -18.46 17.78 6.56
C LEU A 274 -17.86 16.60 7.34
N LEU A 275 -17.50 15.51 6.65
CA LEU A 275 -16.96 14.31 7.27
C LEU A 275 -15.58 14.56 7.93
N VAL A 276 -14.69 15.28 7.24
CA VAL A 276 -13.37 15.62 7.78
C VAL A 276 -13.51 16.58 8.98
N MET A 277 -14.45 17.52 8.94
CA MET A 277 -14.74 18.42 10.06
C MET A 277 -15.28 17.65 11.27
N MET A 278 -16.22 16.72 11.08
CA MET A 278 -16.73 15.87 12.16
C MET A 278 -15.62 15.01 12.78
N PHE A 279 -14.74 14.45 11.95
CA PHE A 279 -13.58 13.70 12.42
C PHE A 279 -12.61 14.58 13.23
N THR A 280 -12.35 15.80 12.76
CA THR A 280 -11.49 16.78 13.45
C THR A 280 -12.08 17.21 14.78
N PHE A 281 -13.39 17.41 14.84
CA PHE A 281 -14.12 17.75 16.06
C PHE A 281 -14.06 16.60 17.07
N TYR A 282 -14.21 15.35 16.62
CA TYR A 282 -14.00 14.17 17.45
C TYR A 282 -12.59 14.16 18.09
N LEU A 283 -11.54 14.40 17.30
CA LEU A 283 -10.17 14.45 17.80
C LEU A 283 -9.98 15.59 18.82
N THR A 284 -10.56 16.75 18.54
CA THR A 284 -10.46 17.94 19.39
C THR A 284 -11.16 17.75 20.74
N LEU A 285 -12.35 17.14 20.75
CA LEU A 285 -13.16 16.97 21.97
C LEU A 285 -12.76 15.74 22.79
N PHE A 286 -12.49 14.60 22.14
CA PHE A 286 -12.40 13.31 22.85
C PHE A 286 -10.99 12.72 22.87
N ARG A 287 -10.09 13.18 21.99
CA ARG A 287 -8.75 12.58 21.79
C ARG A 287 -7.65 13.62 21.61
N LYS A 288 -7.69 14.67 22.45
CA LYS A 288 -6.69 15.75 22.46
C LYS A 288 -5.26 15.22 22.64
N ASP A 289 -5.11 14.12 23.39
CA ASP A 289 -3.87 13.39 23.60
C ASP A 289 -3.22 12.84 22.32
N TYR A 290 -4.01 12.52 21.28
CA TYR A 290 -3.51 12.22 19.94
C TYR A 290 -3.47 13.45 19.04
N PHE A 291 -4.41 14.38 19.21
CA PHE A 291 -4.53 15.58 18.39
C PHE A 291 -3.48 16.67 18.66
N ASP A 292 -2.68 16.52 19.72
CA ASP A 292 -1.53 17.39 19.99
C ASP A 292 -0.21 16.74 19.55
N LYS A 293 -0.23 15.46 19.16
CA LYS A 293 0.94 14.73 18.66
C LYS A 293 0.96 14.76 17.12
N PRO A 294 1.90 15.47 16.48
CA PRO A 294 1.88 15.66 15.02
C PRO A 294 1.94 14.32 14.26
N ARG A 295 2.73 13.35 14.75
CA ARG A 295 2.84 12.04 14.09
C ARG A 295 1.53 11.24 14.12
N SER A 296 0.78 11.33 15.22
CA SER A 296 -0.54 10.70 15.37
C SER A 296 -1.56 11.31 14.42
N ILE A 297 -1.64 12.65 14.38
CA ILE A 297 -2.55 13.36 13.47
C ILE A 297 -2.21 13.03 12.01
N THR A 298 -0.94 13.09 11.63
CA THR A 298 -0.52 12.82 10.25
C THR A 298 -0.86 11.40 9.83
N MET A 299 -0.74 10.39 10.71
CA MET A 299 -1.16 9.02 10.39
C MET A 299 -2.67 8.94 10.14
N LEU A 300 -3.47 9.52 11.03
CA LEU A 300 -4.93 9.50 10.91
C LEU A 300 -5.41 10.18 9.62
N TYR A 301 -4.89 11.37 9.35
CA TYR A 301 -5.20 12.12 8.13
C TYR A 301 -4.69 11.42 6.86
N ALA A 302 -3.52 10.79 6.91
CA ALA A 302 -3.02 9.99 5.81
C ALA A 302 -3.95 8.81 5.50
N MET A 303 -4.43 8.08 6.51
CA MET A 303 -5.34 6.94 6.30
C MET A 303 -6.67 7.36 5.69
N ILE A 304 -7.30 8.44 6.17
CA ILE A 304 -8.57 8.95 5.61
C ILE A 304 -8.40 9.58 4.22
N THR A 305 -7.17 9.94 3.82
CA THR A 305 -6.90 10.57 2.52
C THR A 305 -6.49 9.54 1.46
N LEU A 306 -5.59 8.63 1.80
CA LEU A 306 -4.94 7.71 0.87
C LEU A 306 -5.90 6.65 0.31
N PHE A 307 -6.80 6.10 1.13
CA PHE A 307 -7.78 5.11 0.66
C PHE A 307 -8.78 5.69 -0.33
N PRO A 308 -9.43 6.85 -0.09
CA PRO A 308 -10.29 7.48 -1.10
C PRO A 308 -9.60 7.78 -2.43
N ILE A 309 -8.32 8.19 -2.40
CA ILE A 309 -7.53 8.38 -3.62
C ILE A 309 -7.39 7.06 -4.38
N PHE A 310 -7.00 5.98 -3.69
CA PHE A 310 -6.88 4.67 -4.32
C PHE A 310 -8.20 4.16 -4.89
N VAL A 311 -9.31 4.33 -4.16
CA VAL A 311 -10.64 3.99 -4.66
C VAL A 311 -10.95 4.78 -5.93
N SER A 312 -10.74 6.09 -5.90
CA SER A 312 -11.05 6.96 -7.03
C SER A 312 -10.23 6.60 -8.28
N LEU A 313 -8.94 6.26 -8.11
CA LEU A 313 -8.08 5.79 -9.20
C LEU A 313 -8.55 4.45 -9.78
N ILE A 314 -8.91 3.49 -8.92
CA ILE A 314 -9.42 2.18 -9.35
C ILE A 314 -10.75 2.34 -10.10
N MET A 315 -11.64 3.19 -9.61
CA MET A 315 -12.94 3.47 -10.24
C MET A 315 -12.79 4.19 -11.58
N LYS A 316 -11.82 5.10 -11.71
CA LYS A 316 -11.55 5.84 -12.95
C LYS A 316 -11.01 4.94 -14.08
N HIS A 317 -10.11 4.03 -13.74
CA HIS A 317 -9.42 3.19 -14.73
C HIS A 317 -10.03 1.79 -14.89
N ASN A 318 -11.00 1.42 -14.05
CA ASN A 318 -11.68 0.12 -14.05
C ASN A 318 -10.72 -1.10 -14.00
N PHE A 319 -9.58 -0.95 -13.30
CA PHE A 319 -8.54 -1.99 -13.24
C PHE A 319 -8.99 -3.22 -12.42
N PHE A 320 -9.65 -3.00 -11.29
CA PHE A 320 -10.01 -4.03 -10.30
C PHE A 320 -11.33 -3.71 -9.60
N SER A 321 -11.95 -4.73 -9.00
CA SER A 321 -13.07 -4.55 -8.08
C SER A 321 -12.61 -3.86 -6.79
N VAL A 322 -13.36 -2.86 -6.33
CA VAL A 322 -13.07 -2.11 -5.10
C VAL A 322 -13.01 -3.01 -3.86
N TYR A 323 -13.71 -4.15 -3.87
CA TYR A 323 -13.74 -5.11 -2.77
C TYR A 323 -12.40 -5.85 -2.54
N ILE A 324 -11.45 -5.77 -3.48
CA ILE A 324 -10.09 -6.31 -3.32
C ILE A 324 -9.25 -5.44 -2.36
N ILE A 325 -9.57 -4.15 -2.22
CA ILE A 325 -8.79 -3.21 -1.41
C ILE A 325 -8.96 -3.54 0.09
N PRO A 326 -7.87 -3.76 0.85
CA PRO A 326 -7.95 -4.16 2.25
C PRO A 326 -8.24 -2.95 3.17
N PHE A 327 -9.46 -2.41 3.13
CA PHE A 327 -9.84 -1.25 3.96
C PHE A 327 -9.68 -1.50 5.46
N ALA A 328 -9.86 -2.74 5.91
CA ALA A 328 -9.62 -3.12 7.30
C ALA A 328 -8.17 -2.88 7.77
N MET A 329 -7.21 -2.65 6.86
CA MET A 329 -5.84 -2.33 7.21
C MET A 329 -5.71 -0.99 7.95
N ALA A 330 -6.51 0.01 7.59
CA ALA A 330 -6.50 1.31 8.26
C ALA A 330 -6.85 1.21 9.76
N PRO A 331 -8.01 0.62 10.17
CA PRO A 331 -8.31 0.45 11.58
C PRO A 331 -7.35 -0.50 12.30
N ILE A 332 -6.71 -1.46 11.62
CA ILE A 332 -5.66 -2.29 12.23
C ILE A 332 -4.51 -1.40 12.73
N PHE A 333 -3.97 -0.53 11.87
CA PHE A 333 -2.87 0.34 12.28
C PHE A 333 -3.28 1.33 13.36
N VAL A 334 -4.45 1.95 13.23
CA VAL A 334 -4.94 2.87 14.27
C VAL A 334 -5.15 2.12 15.59
N ARG A 335 -5.70 0.90 15.57
CA ARG A 335 -5.91 0.10 16.79
C ARG A 335 -4.60 -0.28 17.48
N VAL A 336 -3.55 -0.57 16.71
CA VAL A 336 -2.24 -0.99 17.23
C VAL A 336 -1.50 0.15 17.90
N PHE A 337 -1.55 1.36 17.32
CA PHE A 337 -0.78 2.52 17.82
C PHE A 337 -1.59 3.48 18.69
N MET A 338 -2.93 3.36 18.70
CA MET A 338 -3.85 4.21 19.44
C MET A 338 -4.90 3.33 20.14
N ASP A 339 -6.18 3.71 20.08
CA ASP A 339 -7.26 3.01 20.76
C ASP A 339 -8.36 2.54 19.78
N SER A 340 -9.21 1.63 20.26
CA SER A 340 -10.30 1.04 19.46
C SER A 340 -11.35 2.06 19.03
N ARG A 341 -11.65 3.09 19.84
CA ARG A 341 -12.64 4.12 19.49
C ARG A 341 -12.13 4.97 18.34
N THR A 342 -10.87 5.41 18.39
CA THR A 342 -10.26 6.18 17.30
C THR A 342 -10.12 5.34 16.04
N ALA A 343 -9.78 4.05 16.15
CA ALA A 343 -9.75 3.14 15.01
C ALA A 343 -11.10 3.04 14.30
N PHE A 344 -12.18 2.87 15.05
CA PHE A 344 -13.53 2.80 14.49
C PHE A 344 -13.94 4.11 13.82
N ILE A 345 -13.77 5.26 14.49
CA ILE A 345 -14.18 6.57 13.95
C ILE A 345 -13.38 6.93 12.69
N THR A 346 -12.07 6.62 12.67
CA THR A 346 -11.22 6.80 11.48
C THR A 346 -11.70 5.93 10.32
N HIS A 347 -11.99 4.65 10.60
CA HIS A 347 -12.48 3.72 9.59
C HIS A 347 -13.84 4.13 9.04
N ALA A 348 -14.79 4.48 9.90
CA ALA A 348 -16.12 4.92 9.49
C ALA A 348 -16.04 6.18 8.60
N THR A 349 -15.24 7.17 9.02
CA THR A 349 -15.01 8.40 8.22
C THR A 349 -14.40 8.05 6.85
N MET A 350 -13.35 7.23 6.84
CA MET A 350 -12.69 6.79 5.61
C MET A 350 -13.66 6.07 4.66
N ILE A 351 -14.48 5.14 5.16
CA ILE A 351 -15.45 4.38 4.35
C ILE A 351 -16.55 5.28 3.79
N LEU A 352 -17.07 6.23 4.58
CA LEU A 352 -18.08 7.18 4.11
C LEU A 352 -17.53 8.09 3.01
N ILE A 353 -16.26 8.53 3.11
CA ILE A 353 -15.61 9.29 2.04
C ILE A 353 -15.40 8.40 0.81
N CYS A 354 -14.91 7.17 0.96
CA CYS A 354 -14.74 6.22 -0.14
C CYS A 354 -16.06 5.92 -0.86
N ALA A 355 -17.18 5.86 -0.13
CA ALA A 355 -18.49 5.60 -0.71
C ALA A 355 -18.88 6.66 -1.75
N ALA A 356 -18.42 7.92 -1.62
CA ALA A 356 -18.67 8.97 -2.62
C ALA A 356 -18.02 8.69 -3.99
N ALA A 357 -17.06 7.75 -4.07
CA ALA A 357 -16.42 7.36 -5.32
C ALA A 357 -16.99 6.07 -5.94
N VAL A 358 -17.80 5.30 -5.19
CA VAL A 358 -18.27 3.97 -5.57
C VAL A 358 -19.73 4.02 -6.02
N ARG A 359 -20.07 3.27 -7.07
CA ARG A 359 -21.45 3.23 -7.61
C ARG A 359 -22.48 2.65 -6.64
N TYR A 360 -22.11 1.61 -5.89
CA TYR A 360 -23.02 0.91 -4.96
C TYR A 360 -22.69 1.26 -3.50
N GLN A 361 -23.07 2.46 -3.09
CA GLN A 361 -22.66 3.05 -1.81
C GLN A 361 -23.17 2.26 -0.60
N TYR A 362 -24.45 1.85 -0.60
CA TYR A 362 -25.08 1.16 0.53
C TYR A 362 -24.42 -0.19 0.86
N GLU A 363 -24.26 -1.04 -0.15
CA GLU A 363 -23.61 -2.36 -0.01
C GLU A 363 -22.15 -2.21 0.43
N PHE A 364 -21.43 -1.28 -0.21
CA PHE A 364 -20.05 -0.99 0.11
C PHE A 364 -19.87 -0.57 1.58
N ILE A 365 -20.69 0.37 2.05
CA ILE A 365 -20.62 0.87 3.44
C ILE A 365 -20.83 -0.27 4.43
N ILE A 366 -21.89 -1.09 4.25
CA ILE A 366 -22.20 -2.17 5.20
C ILE A 366 -21.09 -3.22 5.22
N VAL A 367 -20.66 -3.69 4.06
CA VAL A 367 -19.62 -4.73 3.95
C VAL A 367 -18.32 -4.23 4.59
N GLN A 368 -17.90 -3.01 4.28
CA GLN A 368 -16.62 -2.49 4.78
C GLN A 368 -16.66 -2.08 6.26
N LEU A 369 -17.80 -1.59 6.77
CA LEU A 369 -17.96 -1.30 8.20
C LEU A 369 -17.87 -2.58 9.03
N VAL A 370 -18.54 -3.66 8.62
CA VAL A 370 -18.46 -4.95 9.34
C VAL A 370 -17.04 -5.51 9.29
N SER A 371 -16.39 -5.49 8.12
CA SER A 371 -14.99 -5.89 7.96
C SER A 371 -14.06 -5.15 8.92
N GLY A 372 -14.19 -3.82 9.02
CA GLY A 372 -13.39 -3.02 9.96
C GLY A 372 -13.68 -3.33 11.42
N LEU A 373 -14.94 -3.51 11.82
CA LEU A 373 -15.32 -3.88 13.18
C LEU A 373 -14.74 -5.23 13.59
N VAL A 374 -14.83 -6.23 12.70
CA VAL A 374 -14.24 -7.56 12.92
C VAL A 374 -12.74 -7.44 13.13
N ALA A 375 -12.05 -6.62 12.32
CA ALA A 375 -10.61 -6.39 12.48
C ALA A 375 -10.24 -5.67 13.78
N ILE A 376 -11.05 -4.70 14.23
CA ILE A 376 -10.80 -3.98 15.49
C ILE A 376 -10.99 -4.91 16.69
N TYR A 377 -12.03 -5.74 16.68
CA TYR A 377 -12.35 -6.63 17.80
C TYR A 377 -11.48 -7.88 17.85
N SER A 378 -10.98 -8.37 16.71
CA SER A 378 -10.02 -9.47 16.69
C SER A 378 -8.63 -9.07 17.20
N LEU A 379 -8.29 -7.77 17.19
CA LEU A 379 -7.00 -7.23 17.61
C LEU A 379 -7.08 -6.51 18.96
N ARG A 380 -7.54 -7.23 20.00
CA ARG A 380 -7.61 -6.68 21.36
C ARG A 380 -6.23 -6.23 21.87
N GLU A 381 -5.17 -7.00 21.63
CA GLU A 381 -3.78 -6.62 21.83
C GLU A 381 -2.90 -7.39 20.84
N LEU A 382 -2.13 -6.70 20.00
CA LEU A 382 -1.27 -7.34 19.00
C LEU A 382 0.04 -7.78 19.66
N SER A 383 0.01 -8.92 20.34
CA SER A 383 1.16 -9.55 21.01
C SER A 383 1.80 -10.65 20.17
N LYS A 384 1.06 -11.24 19.22
CA LYS A 384 1.53 -12.35 18.38
C LYS A 384 1.28 -12.07 16.91
N ARG A 385 2.26 -12.38 16.07
CA ARG A 385 2.17 -12.24 14.60
C ARG A 385 1.00 -13.05 14.00
N SER A 386 0.67 -14.19 14.60
CA SER A 386 -0.45 -15.04 14.18
C SER A 386 -1.82 -14.36 14.28
N GLN A 387 -1.98 -13.34 15.13
CA GLN A 387 -3.26 -12.63 15.27
C GLN A 387 -3.65 -11.88 13.99
N ILE A 388 -2.68 -11.39 13.20
CA ILE A 388 -2.95 -10.75 11.91
C ILE A 388 -3.53 -11.78 10.93
N PHE A 389 -3.00 -13.01 10.92
CA PHE A 389 -3.52 -14.09 10.08
C PHE A 389 -4.95 -14.46 10.47
N PHE A 390 -5.22 -14.67 11.76
CA PHE A 390 -6.59 -14.95 12.23
C PHE A 390 -7.54 -13.79 11.91
N THR A 391 -7.08 -12.54 12.04
CA THR A 391 -7.86 -11.35 11.68
C THR A 391 -8.22 -11.34 10.20
N ALA A 392 -7.26 -11.59 9.31
CA ALA A 392 -7.49 -11.68 7.87
C ALA A 392 -8.51 -12.76 7.50
N LEU A 393 -8.43 -13.93 8.13
CA LEU A 393 -9.39 -15.01 7.92
C LEU A 393 -10.81 -14.60 8.37
N LEU A 394 -10.95 -14.03 9.58
CA LEU A 394 -12.23 -13.57 10.11
C LEU A 394 -12.83 -12.45 9.26
N VAL A 395 -12.00 -11.53 8.76
CA VAL A 395 -12.43 -10.46 7.85
C VAL A 395 -12.94 -11.03 6.53
N ALA A 396 -12.24 -11.98 5.91
CA ALA A 396 -12.67 -12.61 4.66
C ALA A 396 -14.00 -13.37 4.82
N ILE A 397 -14.14 -14.13 5.91
CA ILE A 397 -15.37 -14.87 6.24
C ILE A 397 -16.52 -13.90 6.47
N SER A 398 -16.35 -12.91 7.35
CA SER A 398 -17.41 -11.94 7.69
C SER A 398 -17.85 -11.12 6.47
N THR A 399 -16.91 -10.67 5.64
CA THR A 399 -17.20 -9.97 4.37
C THR A 399 -18.06 -10.84 3.45
N THR A 400 -17.71 -12.12 3.32
CA THR A 400 -18.48 -13.08 2.51
C THR A 400 -19.88 -13.28 3.07
N VAL A 401 -20.01 -13.49 4.38
CA VAL A 401 -21.30 -13.71 5.05
C VAL A 401 -22.22 -12.50 4.92
N VAL A 402 -21.69 -11.29 5.15
CA VAL A 402 -22.46 -10.04 5.03
C VAL A 402 -22.89 -9.81 3.59
N TYR A 403 -22.02 -10.05 2.63
CA TYR A 403 -22.38 -9.93 1.21
C TYR A 403 -23.49 -10.91 0.82
N VAL A 404 -23.37 -12.18 1.21
CA VAL A 404 -24.43 -13.18 0.97
C VAL A 404 -25.74 -12.76 1.63
N ALA A 405 -25.70 -12.26 2.87
CA ALA A 405 -26.90 -11.76 3.55
C ALA A 405 -27.57 -10.60 2.78
N LEU A 406 -26.78 -9.64 2.26
CA LEU A 406 -27.31 -8.55 1.44
C LEU A 406 -27.92 -9.05 0.13
N GLN A 407 -27.30 -10.03 -0.53
CA GLN A 407 -27.85 -10.64 -1.75
C GLN A 407 -29.18 -11.35 -1.47
N LEU A 408 -29.28 -12.11 -0.38
CA LEU A 408 -30.52 -12.79 0.02
C LEU A 408 -31.65 -11.81 0.36
N MET A 409 -31.33 -10.59 0.80
CA MET A 409 -32.33 -9.54 1.05
C MET A 409 -32.87 -8.91 -0.23
N GLN A 410 -32.10 -8.94 -1.33
CA GLN A 410 -32.42 -8.25 -2.58
C GLN A 410 -32.96 -9.18 -3.67
N ASP A 411 -32.48 -10.43 -3.71
CA ASP A 411 -32.76 -11.38 -4.78
C ASP A 411 -33.46 -12.64 -4.24
N ASN A 412 -34.58 -13.02 -4.87
CA ASN A 412 -35.34 -14.21 -4.49
C ASN A 412 -34.71 -15.51 -5.04
N GLN A 413 -33.67 -15.42 -5.87
CA GLN A 413 -32.95 -16.58 -6.40
C GLN A 413 -31.63 -16.81 -5.66
N VAL A 414 -31.74 -17.51 -4.52
CA VAL A 414 -30.66 -17.90 -3.58
C VAL A 414 -29.44 -18.57 -4.25
N PHE A 415 -29.58 -19.09 -5.48
CA PHE A 415 -28.58 -19.93 -6.14
C PHE A 415 -27.77 -19.27 -7.26
N ASN A 416 -28.03 -18.00 -7.61
CA ASN A 416 -27.27 -17.28 -8.65
C ASN A 416 -26.27 -16.27 -8.07
N ILE A 417 -25.58 -16.67 -6.99
CA ILE A 417 -24.59 -15.82 -6.31
C ILE A 417 -23.40 -15.57 -7.24
N ASP A 418 -23.06 -14.30 -7.45
CA ASP A 418 -21.87 -13.90 -8.20
C ASP A 418 -20.61 -14.49 -7.55
N ARG A 419 -20.03 -15.49 -8.22
CA ARG A 419 -18.88 -16.22 -7.70
C ARG A 419 -17.62 -15.35 -7.58
N SER A 420 -17.58 -14.22 -8.29
CA SER A 420 -16.45 -13.29 -8.25
C SER A 420 -16.23 -12.68 -6.87
N MET A 421 -17.29 -12.52 -6.07
CA MET A 421 -17.18 -11.92 -4.74
C MET A 421 -16.45 -12.82 -3.74
N TYR A 422 -16.54 -14.15 -3.87
CA TYR A 422 -15.72 -15.07 -3.08
C TYR A 422 -14.25 -14.86 -3.39
N THR A 423 -13.90 -14.74 -4.67
CA THR A 423 -12.54 -14.45 -5.11
C THR A 423 -12.06 -13.10 -4.58
N TYR A 424 -12.87 -12.04 -4.67
CA TYR A 424 -12.51 -10.73 -4.14
C TYR A 424 -12.29 -10.75 -2.64
N SER A 425 -13.15 -11.44 -1.88
CA SER A 425 -13.03 -11.57 -0.42
C SER A 425 -11.79 -12.36 -0.02
N THR A 426 -11.42 -13.40 -0.78
CA THR A 426 -10.18 -14.15 -0.57
C THR A 426 -8.95 -13.29 -0.85
N ILE A 427 -8.92 -12.58 -1.99
CA ILE A 427 -7.78 -11.69 -2.33
C ILE A 427 -7.67 -10.57 -1.29
N ASN A 428 -8.79 -10.00 -0.84
CA ASN A 428 -8.83 -9.00 0.23
C ASN A 428 -8.16 -9.52 1.52
N GLY A 429 -8.54 -10.73 1.95
CA GLY A 429 -7.93 -11.38 3.12
C GLY A 429 -6.43 -11.61 2.95
N ILE A 430 -5.97 -12.04 1.76
CA ILE A 430 -4.54 -12.19 1.46
C ILE A 430 -3.83 -10.84 1.52
N PHE A 431 -4.40 -9.80 0.92
CA PHE A 431 -3.83 -8.45 0.96
C PHE A 431 -3.81 -7.86 2.37
N LEU A 432 -4.75 -8.25 3.25
CA LEU A 432 -4.71 -7.83 4.66
C LEU A 432 -3.48 -8.39 5.39
N LEU A 433 -2.90 -9.51 4.95
CA LEU A 433 -1.64 -10.03 5.50
C LEU A 433 -0.46 -9.08 5.25
N LEU A 434 -0.53 -8.22 4.23
CA LEU A 434 0.46 -7.17 3.98
C LEU A 434 0.50 -6.11 5.10
N ALA A 435 -0.50 -6.08 5.99
CA ALA A 435 -0.46 -5.25 7.19
C ALA A 435 0.78 -5.54 8.06
N TYR A 436 1.27 -6.78 8.08
CA TYR A 436 2.46 -7.15 8.85
C TYR A 436 3.75 -6.49 8.32
N PRO A 437 4.19 -6.71 7.07
CA PRO A 437 5.38 -6.03 6.54
C PRO A 437 5.21 -4.50 6.48
N LEU A 438 3.99 -4.01 6.23
CA LEU A 438 3.70 -2.58 6.21
C LEU A 438 3.74 -1.96 7.61
N MET A 439 3.59 -2.74 8.69
CA MET A 439 3.72 -2.26 10.07
C MET A 439 5.08 -1.62 10.32
N TYR A 440 6.16 -2.22 9.81
CA TYR A 440 7.51 -1.65 9.89
C TYR A 440 7.60 -0.27 9.22
N ILE A 441 6.95 -0.12 8.06
CA ILE A 441 6.92 1.16 7.32
C ILE A 441 6.14 2.20 8.13
N ILE A 442 4.99 1.83 8.71
CA ILE A 442 4.21 2.72 9.59
C ILE A 442 5.04 3.13 10.81
N GLU A 443 5.72 2.19 11.47
CA GLU A 443 6.59 2.49 12.62
C GLU A 443 7.69 3.48 12.28
N LYS A 444 8.39 3.29 11.16
CA LYS A 444 9.50 4.17 10.76
C LYS A 444 9.01 5.53 10.26
N THR A 445 7.92 5.57 9.50
CA THR A 445 7.37 6.82 8.94
C THR A 445 6.79 7.71 10.03
N PHE A 446 6.08 7.11 11.00
CA PHE A 446 5.40 7.85 12.07
C PHE A 446 6.14 7.78 13.43
N GLY A 447 7.33 7.17 13.47
CA GLY A 447 8.15 7.07 14.67
C GLY A 447 7.44 6.40 15.85
N PHE A 448 6.58 5.41 15.57
CA PHE A 448 5.90 4.61 16.59
C PHE A 448 6.68 3.36 16.95
N THR A 449 6.30 2.71 18.04
CA THR A 449 6.86 1.43 18.48
C THR A 449 5.71 0.52 18.88
N SER A 450 5.51 -0.56 18.13
CA SER A 450 4.50 -1.57 18.42
C SER A 450 5.00 -2.54 19.49
N ASN A 451 4.06 -3.28 20.09
CA ASN A 451 4.38 -4.37 21.00
C ASN A 451 5.23 -5.45 20.32
N VAL A 452 5.06 -5.69 19.01
CA VAL A 452 5.89 -6.64 18.25
C VAL A 452 7.35 -6.21 18.28
N THR A 453 7.62 -4.94 18.00
CA THR A 453 8.97 -4.37 18.04
C THR A 453 9.55 -4.39 19.46
N LEU A 454 8.75 -4.12 20.49
CA LEU A 454 9.19 -4.26 21.89
C LEU A 454 9.56 -5.71 22.26
N PHE A 455 8.79 -6.70 21.80
CA PHE A 455 9.11 -8.12 21.98
C PHE A 455 10.42 -8.49 21.26
N GLU A 456 10.63 -8.01 20.04
CA GLU A 456 11.88 -8.24 19.30
C GLU A 456 13.09 -7.63 20.01
N LEU A 457 12.96 -6.40 20.50
CA LEU A 457 14.00 -5.70 21.26
C LEU A 457 14.28 -6.35 22.61
N SER A 458 13.31 -7.04 23.20
CA SER A 458 13.49 -7.76 24.47
C SER A 458 14.31 -9.06 24.35
N ASN A 459 14.68 -9.47 23.13
CA ASN A 459 15.48 -10.68 22.91
C ASN A 459 16.94 -10.46 23.31
N THR A 460 17.31 -11.00 24.47
CA THR A 460 18.64 -10.85 25.07
C THR A 460 19.75 -11.58 24.31
N ASN A 461 19.42 -12.49 23.41
CA ASN A 461 20.40 -13.28 22.65
C ASN A 461 20.86 -12.59 21.35
N LYS A 462 20.55 -11.30 21.15
CA LYS A 462 20.87 -10.57 19.92
C LYS A 462 21.36 -9.15 20.20
N GLY A 463 22.15 -8.62 19.26
CA GLY A 463 22.53 -7.21 19.20
C GLY A 463 23.17 -6.68 20.48
N LEU A 464 22.76 -5.47 20.89
CA LEU A 464 23.33 -4.78 22.05
C LEU A 464 23.13 -5.53 23.37
N LEU A 465 22.00 -6.23 23.56
CA LEU A 465 21.77 -6.96 24.82
C LEU A 465 22.69 -8.17 24.95
N ARG A 466 23.01 -8.83 23.83
CA ARG A 466 24.02 -9.90 23.83
C ARG A 466 25.39 -9.34 24.19
N ASN A 467 25.78 -8.22 23.59
CA ASN A 467 27.05 -7.55 23.92
C ASN A 467 27.10 -7.12 25.38
N LEU A 468 26.00 -6.59 25.94
CA LEU A 468 25.90 -6.21 27.35
C LEU A 468 26.16 -7.42 28.26
N SER A 469 25.57 -8.58 27.94
CA SER A 469 25.77 -9.82 28.70
C SER A 469 27.22 -10.34 28.67
N GLU A 470 27.97 -10.06 27.60
CA GLU A 470 29.36 -10.51 27.44
C GLU A 470 30.37 -9.51 28.02
N ILE A 471 30.14 -8.21 27.84
CA ILE A 471 31.07 -7.13 28.22
C ILE A 471 30.86 -6.70 29.67
N ALA A 472 29.61 -6.60 30.13
CA ALA A 472 29.25 -6.13 31.48
C ALA A 472 28.17 -7.03 32.11
N PRO A 473 28.53 -8.28 32.48
CA PRO A 473 27.56 -9.30 32.92
C PRO A 473 26.81 -8.91 34.21
N GLY A 474 27.46 -8.18 35.12
CA GLY A 474 26.83 -7.68 36.34
C GLY A 474 25.74 -6.64 36.04
N THR A 475 26.04 -5.69 35.16
CA THR A 475 25.06 -4.71 34.66
C THR A 475 23.93 -5.38 33.88
N PHE A 476 24.22 -6.43 33.11
CA PHE A 476 23.19 -7.21 32.43
C PHE A 476 22.23 -7.86 33.44
N GLN A 477 22.76 -8.51 34.48
CA GLN A 477 21.93 -9.12 35.52
C GLN A 477 21.11 -8.08 36.29
N HIS A 478 21.71 -6.92 36.60
CA HIS A 478 21.02 -5.75 37.17
C HIS A 478 19.81 -5.35 36.33
N SER A 479 20.03 -5.12 35.03
CA SER A 479 19.00 -4.69 34.09
C SER A 479 17.84 -5.68 34.00
N ILE A 480 18.11 -6.99 34.10
CA ILE A 480 17.07 -8.04 34.14
C ILE A 480 16.25 -7.95 35.44
N THR A 481 16.89 -7.80 36.60
CA THR A 481 16.20 -7.67 37.89
C THR A 481 15.34 -6.41 37.94
N VAL A 482 15.91 -5.27 37.56
CA VAL A 482 15.19 -3.98 37.46
C VAL A 482 14.01 -4.11 36.52
N GLY A 483 14.20 -4.72 35.33
CA GLY A 483 13.13 -4.92 34.37
C GLY A 483 11.97 -5.77 34.91
N ASN A 484 12.25 -6.79 35.72
CA ASN A 484 11.21 -7.62 36.34
C ASN A 484 10.46 -6.86 37.43
N LEU A 485 11.16 -6.11 38.30
CA LEU A 485 10.54 -5.28 39.34
C LEU A 485 9.66 -4.19 38.72
N ALA A 486 10.22 -3.47 37.74
CA ALA A 486 9.56 -2.36 37.05
C ALA A 486 8.33 -2.83 36.26
N ALA A 487 8.42 -3.99 35.59
CA ALA A 487 7.27 -4.58 34.88
C ALA A 487 6.12 -4.94 35.83
N GLU A 488 6.43 -5.44 37.03
CA GLU A 488 5.43 -5.79 38.02
C GLU A 488 4.71 -4.55 38.58
N ILE A 489 5.47 -3.49 38.85
CA ILE A 489 4.89 -2.19 39.22
C ILE A 489 3.95 -1.71 38.11
N ALA A 490 4.41 -1.75 36.86
CA ALA A 490 3.62 -1.33 35.71
C ALA A 490 2.32 -2.14 35.56
N ASN A 491 2.36 -3.46 35.74
CA ASN A 491 1.15 -4.29 35.77
C ASN A 491 0.19 -3.86 36.88
N ARG A 492 0.71 -3.55 38.08
CA ARG A 492 -0.11 -3.20 39.25
C ARG A 492 -0.85 -1.87 39.12
N ILE A 493 -0.29 -0.92 38.36
CA ILE A 493 -0.83 0.42 38.13
C ILE A 493 -1.43 0.62 36.73
N GLU A 494 -1.56 -0.46 35.94
CA GLU A 494 -2.08 -0.42 34.55
C GLU A 494 -1.27 0.51 33.62
N ALA A 495 0.06 0.49 33.78
CA ALA A 495 1.02 1.09 32.86
C ALA A 495 1.56 0.04 31.87
N ASN A 496 2.29 0.46 30.83
CA ASN A 496 2.79 -0.47 29.81
C ASN A 496 3.98 -1.29 30.32
N SER A 497 3.72 -2.47 30.86
CA SER A 497 4.74 -3.35 31.46
C SER A 497 5.75 -3.89 30.45
N LEU A 498 5.34 -4.21 29.23
CA LEU A 498 6.26 -4.64 28.16
C LEU A 498 7.25 -3.52 27.81
N LEU A 499 6.76 -2.28 27.69
CA LEU A 499 7.60 -1.13 27.41
C LEU A 499 8.62 -0.88 28.52
N VAL A 500 8.17 -0.87 29.78
CA VAL A 500 9.05 -0.67 30.95
C VAL A 500 10.10 -1.77 31.02
N ARG A 501 9.69 -3.04 30.84
CA ARG A 501 10.60 -4.17 30.85
C ARG A 501 11.65 -4.04 29.76
N THR A 502 11.25 -3.75 28.52
CA THR A 502 12.18 -3.57 27.42
C THR A 502 13.09 -2.37 27.65
N GLY A 503 12.56 -1.22 28.10
CA GLY A 503 13.36 -0.05 28.44
C GLY A 503 14.43 -0.34 29.50
N ALA A 504 14.08 -1.08 30.54
CA ALA A 504 15.01 -1.50 31.59
C ALA A 504 16.17 -2.36 31.07
N LEU A 505 15.98 -3.17 30.02
CA LEU A 505 17.09 -3.95 29.44
C LEU A 505 18.16 -3.06 28.80
N TYR A 506 17.79 -1.86 28.35
CA TYR A 506 18.68 -0.96 27.63
C TYR A 506 19.17 0.23 28.47
N HIS A 507 18.56 0.54 29.61
CA HIS A 507 18.83 1.79 30.35
C HIS A 507 20.32 2.02 30.66
N ASP A 508 21.03 0.94 30.95
CA ASP A 508 22.43 0.96 31.41
C ASP A 508 23.45 0.50 30.35
N ILE A 509 23.07 0.40 29.07
CA ILE A 509 23.98 -0.12 28.02
C ILE A 509 25.28 0.68 27.89
N GLY A 510 25.28 1.97 28.26
CA GLY A 510 26.48 2.81 28.20
C GLY A 510 27.59 2.37 29.16
N LYS A 511 27.26 1.61 30.21
CA LYS A 511 28.25 1.02 31.13
C LYS A 511 29.21 0.05 30.42
N MET A 512 28.83 -0.49 29.26
CA MET A 512 29.74 -1.30 28.41
C MET A 512 31.00 -0.56 27.99
N THR A 513 31.00 0.78 27.94
CA THR A 513 32.17 1.57 27.55
C THR A 513 33.30 1.41 28.56
N ASN A 514 32.95 1.38 29.85
CA ASN A 514 33.89 1.38 30.96
C ASN A 514 33.40 0.46 32.10
N PRO A 515 33.24 -0.87 31.89
CA PRO A 515 32.52 -1.74 32.81
C PRO A 515 33.13 -1.80 34.21
N VAL A 516 34.46 -1.74 34.31
CA VAL A 516 35.23 -1.86 35.56
C VAL A 516 34.96 -0.72 36.56
N PHE A 517 34.41 0.41 36.11
CA PHE A 517 34.04 1.52 36.98
C PHE A 517 32.66 1.35 37.63
N PHE A 518 31.92 0.30 37.32
CA PHE A 518 30.61 0.04 37.91
C PHE A 518 30.72 -1.15 38.87
N THR A 519 30.30 -0.95 40.11
CA THR A 519 30.54 -1.88 41.24
C THR A 519 29.96 -3.26 40.98
N GLU A 520 28.85 -3.36 40.25
CA GLU A 520 28.25 -4.64 39.90
C GLU A 520 29.10 -5.51 38.95
N ASN A 521 30.10 -4.93 38.28
CA ASN A 521 31.02 -5.65 37.38
C ASN A 521 32.44 -5.79 37.97
N GLN A 522 32.70 -5.26 39.15
CA GLN A 522 34.04 -5.28 39.75
C GLN A 522 34.39 -6.64 40.36
N ALA A 523 35.66 -7.03 40.22
CA ALA A 523 36.23 -8.25 40.81
C ALA A 523 37.27 -7.89 41.90
N GLY A 524 36.84 -7.16 42.93
CA GLY A 524 37.62 -6.90 44.15
C GLY A 524 38.53 -5.68 44.17
N VAL A 525 38.88 -5.09 43.01
CA VAL A 525 39.62 -3.81 42.92
C VAL A 525 38.68 -2.71 42.45
N ASN A 526 38.62 -1.60 43.20
CA ASN A 526 37.82 -0.43 42.83
C ASN A 526 38.71 0.65 42.17
N PRO A 527 38.60 0.89 40.85
CA PRO A 527 39.43 1.87 40.14
C PRO A 527 39.13 3.33 40.56
N HIS A 528 38.01 3.59 41.24
CA HIS A 528 37.70 4.90 41.79
C HIS A 528 38.66 5.33 42.91
N ASP A 529 39.33 4.40 43.58
CA ASP A 529 40.26 4.70 44.67
C ASP A 529 41.51 5.47 44.17
N GLN A 530 41.77 5.47 42.86
CA GLN A 530 42.89 6.15 42.22
C GLN A 530 42.48 7.46 41.50
N LEU A 531 41.21 7.83 41.57
CA LEU A 531 40.66 8.99 40.87
C LEU A 531 40.13 10.02 41.87
N SER A 532 40.06 11.28 41.44
CA SER A 532 39.30 12.29 42.21
C SER A 532 37.81 11.98 42.19
N ASP A 533 37.06 12.48 43.19
CA ASP A 533 35.60 12.36 43.23
C ASP A 533 34.94 12.98 41.98
N LEU A 534 35.51 14.07 41.46
CA LEU A 534 35.02 14.75 40.27
C LEU A 534 35.21 13.87 39.02
N GLU A 535 36.39 13.30 38.81
CA GLU A 535 36.66 12.40 37.69
C GLU A 535 35.78 11.14 37.77
N SER A 536 35.67 10.57 38.97
CA SER A 536 34.79 9.43 39.22
C SER A 536 33.33 9.74 38.91
N ALA A 537 32.83 10.89 39.36
CA ALA A 537 31.48 11.34 39.05
C ALA A 537 31.25 11.49 37.54
N GLN A 538 32.22 12.08 36.81
CA GLN A 538 32.12 12.24 35.36
C GLN A 538 32.09 10.90 34.61
N ILE A 539 32.90 9.92 35.02
CA ILE A 539 32.87 8.57 34.44
C ILE A 539 31.50 7.94 34.66
N ILE A 540 30.97 8.00 35.88
CA ILE A 540 29.65 7.46 36.19
C ILE A 540 28.57 8.18 35.38
N ILE A 541 28.53 9.52 35.37
CA ILE A 541 27.51 10.29 34.63
C ILE A 541 27.56 9.99 33.13
N SER A 542 28.75 9.77 32.56
CA SER A 542 28.93 9.56 31.13
C SER A 542 28.22 8.33 30.57
N HIS A 543 27.85 7.33 31.38
CA HIS A 543 27.15 6.13 30.89
C HIS A 543 25.82 6.47 30.22
N VAL A 544 25.14 7.55 30.65
CA VAL A 544 23.90 8.02 30.01
C VAL A 544 24.20 8.49 28.58
N THR A 545 25.22 9.34 28.42
CA THR A 545 25.59 9.89 27.11
C THR A 545 26.18 8.84 26.17
N GLU A 546 26.99 7.92 26.68
CA GLU A 546 27.54 6.82 25.89
C GLU A 546 26.46 5.80 25.52
N GLY A 547 25.53 5.52 26.43
CA GLY A 547 24.37 4.67 26.16
C GLY A 547 23.50 5.25 25.05
N LEU A 548 23.25 6.56 25.07
CA LEU A 548 22.51 7.24 24.02
C LEU A 548 23.23 7.14 22.66
N LYS A 549 24.55 7.37 22.61
CA LYS A 549 25.36 7.22 21.38
C LYS A 549 25.28 5.80 20.82
N MET A 550 25.37 4.77 21.67
CA MET A 550 25.23 3.37 21.25
C MET A 550 23.82 3.09 20.71
N ALA A 551 22.79 3.58 21.39
CA ALA A 551 21.40 3.42 20.98
C ALA A 551 21.12 4.07 19.61
N GLU A 552 21.68 5.24 19.35
CA GLU A 552 21.56 5.94 18.08
C GLU A 552 22.28 5.22 16.94
N LYS A 553 23.48 4.71 17.21
CA LYS A 553 24.28 3.97 16.23
C LYS A 553 23.55 2.72 15.69
N VAL A 554 22.76 2.05 16.52
CA VAL A 554 21.96 0.87 16.10
C VAL A 554 20.52 1.19 15.72
N GLY A 555 20.13 2.47 15.76
CA GLY A 555 18.78 2.92 15.39
C GLY A 555 17.67 2.46 16.34
N LEU A 556 17.93 2.43 17.66
CA LEU A 556 16.90 2.12 18.66
C LEU A 556 15.74 3.13 18.58
N PRO A 557 14.48 2.70 18.81
CA PRO A 557 13.34 3.59 18.84
C PRO A 557 13.50 4.70 19.90
N GLY A 558 12.99 5.89 19.59
CA GLY A 558 13.08 7.06 20.49
C GLY A 558 12.61 6.75 21.91
N ILE A 559 11.50 6.02 22.05
CA ILE A 559 10.95 5.65 23.36
C ILE A 559 11.91 4.83 24.23
N ILE A 560 12.80 4.02 23.64
CA ILE A 560 13.83 3.27 24.36
C ILE A 560 15.01 4.17 24.71
N LYS A 561 15.40 5.08 23.80
CA LYS A 561 16.43 6.09 24.07
C LYS A 561 16.03 7.03 25.23
N ASP A 562 14.74 7.31 25.34
CA ASP A 562 14.22 8.14 26.44
C ASP A 562 14.41 7.45 27.80
N PHE A 563 14.28 6.12 27.90
CA PHE A 563 14.58 5.41 29.16
C PHE A 563 16.05 5.55 29.56
N ILE A 564 16.98 5.53 28.61
CA ILE A 564 18.43 5.70 28.86
C ILE A 564 18.75 7.11 29.38
N THR A 565 18.02 8.13 28.91
CA THR A 565 18.31 9.52 29.30
C THR A 565 17.58 9.97 30.56
N THR A 566 16.47 9.31 30.90
CA THR A 566 15.59 9.71 32.00
C THR A 566 15.73 8.88 33.26
N HIS A 567 16.37 7.70 33.25
CA HIS A 567 16.36 6.81 34.43
C HIS A 567 17.03 7.39 35.67
N HIS A 568 17.99 8.31 35.52
CA HIS A 568 18.54 9.12 36.61
C HIS A 568 18.01 10.55 36.68
N GLY A 569 17.25 11.00 35.68
CA GLY A 569 16.75 12.36 35.58
C GLY A 569 17.85 13.40 35.73
N THR A 570 17.56 14.45 36.48
CA THR A 570 18.51 15.51 36.87
C THR A 570 19.10 15.25 38.26
N GLY A 571 19.21 13.98 38.65
CA GLY A 571 19.78 13.55 39.92
C GLY A 571 21.28 13.85 40.03
N ILE A 572 21.85 13.59 41.21
CA ILE A 572 23.26 13.83 41.51
C ILE A 572 23.94 12.49 41.80
N ALA A 573 25.18 12.32 41.34
CA ALA A 573 26.08 11.23 41.75
C ALA A 573 26.45 11.40 43.24
N LYS A 574 25.50 11.09 44.13
CA LYS A 574 25.45 11.53 45.52
C LYS A 574 26.65 11.10 46.35
N PHE A 575 27.17 9.89 46.13
CA PHE A 575 28.33 9.38 46.84
C PHE A 575 29.55 10.30 46.64
N PHE A 576 29.94 10.54 45.38
CA PHE A 576 31.07 11.39 45.04
C PHE A 576 30.84 12.86 45.40
N TYR A 577 29.61 13.37 45.22
CA TYR A 577 29.27 14.74 45.63
C TYR A 577 29.45 14.94 47.15
N VAL A 578 28.95 14.01 47.97
CA VAL A 578 29.07 14.09 49.43
C VAL A 578 30.54 13.91 49.86
N ASN A 579 31.28 12.98 49.25
CA ASN A 579 32.69 12.79 49.55
C ASN A 579 33.52 14.03 49.22
N TYR A 580 33.25 14.65 48.06
CA TYR A 580 33.90 15.90 47.65
C TYR A 580 33.60 17.04 48.63
N CYS A 581 32.33 17.22 49.04
CA CYS A 581 31.95 18.25 50.02
C CYS A 581 32.62 18.02 51.39
N ASN A 582 32.75 16.76 51.81
CA ASN A 582 33.40 16.41 53.08
C ASN A 582 34.91 16.68 53.03
N ALA A 583 35.54 16.46 51.87
CA ALA A 583 36.95 16.77 51.65
C ALA A 583 37.20 18.29 51.51
N HIS A 584 36.21 19.05 51.05
CA HIS A 584 36.30 20.50 50.80
C HIS A 584 35.22 21.30 51.57
N PRO A 585 35.23 21.28 52.93
CA PRO A 585 34.14 21.85 53.74
C PRO A 585 34.02 23.37 53.67
N THR A 586 35.04 24.07 53.17
CA THR A 586 35.08 25.53 53.03
C THR A 586 34.80 26.02 51.61
N GLU A 587 34.66 25.10 50.65
CA GLU A 587 34.40 25.43 49.25
C GLU A 587 32.90 25.39 48.94
N VAL A 588 32.42 26.36 48.15
CA VAL A 588 31.06 26.31 47.61
C VAL A 588 31.08 25.40 46.39
N VAL A 589 30.74 24.13 46.59
CA VAL A 589 30.74 23.11 45.54
C VAL A 589 29.60 23.36 44.54
N ASP A 590 29.93 23.46 43.26
CA ASP A 590 28.94 23.52 42.19
C ASP A 590 28.31 22.13 41.97
N LYS A 591 27.02 21.99 42.32
CA LYS A 591 26.24 20.76 42.15
C LYS A 591 26.15 20.32 40.68
N SER A 592 26.24 21.25 39.73
CA SER A 592 26.09 20.95 38.30
C SER A 592 27.16 19.97 37.81
N GLN A 593 28.33 19.99 38.43
CA GLN A 593 29.46 19.12 38.09
C GLN A 593 29.23 17.64 38.45
N PHE A 594 28.27 17.36 39.34
CA PHE A 594 27.91 16.01 39.78
C PHE A 594 26.51 15.61 39.30
N GLN A 595 25.88 16.44 38.46
CA GLN A 595 24.49 16.27 38.05
C GLN A 595 24.39 15.50 36.72
N TYR A 596 23.44 14.58 36.65
CA TYR A 596 23.08 13.93 35.40
C TYR A 596 22.44 14.94 34.43
N PRO A 597 22.64 14.77 33.10
CA PRO A 597 22.13 15.72 32.10
C PRO A 597 20.60 15.76 32.01
N GLY A 598 19.91 14.74 32.51
CA GLY A 598 18.47 14.57 32.37
C GLY A 598 18.03 14.31 30.92
N PRO A 599 16.74 14.54 30.60
CA PRO A 599 15.71 15.21 31.42
C PRO A 599 15.12 14.32 32.53
N ASN A 600 14.32 14.90 33.42
CA ASN A 600 13.50 14.13 34.36
C ASN A 600 12.47 13.26 33.61
N PRO A 601 12.00 12.15 34.22
CA PRO A 601 10.90 11.36 33.69
C PRO A 601 9.68 12.22 33.33
N PHE A 602 9.11 11.97 32.16
CA PHE A 602 7.89 12.62 31.65
C PHE A 602 6.77 11.63 31.32
N THR A 603 7.01 10.33 31.49
CA THR A 603 5.99 9.27 31.42
C THR A 603 5.91 8.49 32.74
N ARG A 604 4.77 7.82 32.98
CA ARG A 604 4.61 6.94 34.15
C ARG A 604 5.65 5.81 34.11
N GLU A 605 5.86 5.26 32.93
CA GLU A 605 6.78 4.16 32.67
C GLU A 605 8.24 4.51 33.00
N GLN A 606 8.70 5.72 32.65
CA GLN A 606 10.04 6.19 33.00
C GLN A 606 10.21 6.39 34.51
N ALA A 607 9.19 6.93 35.18
CA ALA A 607 9.21 7.10 36.63
C ALA A 607 9.27 5.75 37.37
N ILE A 608 8.56 4.73 36.85
CA ILE A 608 8.65 3.36 37.36
C ILE A 608 10.07 2.81 37.24
N LEU A 609 10.73 3.01 36.09
CA LEU A 609 12.11 2.57 35.90
C LEU A 609 13.05 3.24 36.89
N MET A 610 12.98 4.58 37.03
CA MET A 610 13.80 5.35 37.97
C MET A 610 13.65 4.84 39.41
N MET A 611 12.42 4.58 39.87
CA MET A 611 12.17 4.03 41.21
C MET A 611 12.76 2.64 41.36
N ALA A 612 12.52 1.74 40.40
CA ALA A 612 12.98 0.36 40.44
C ALA A 612 14.51 0.26 40.40
N ASP A 613 15.17 1.01 39.52
CA ASP A 613 16.63 1.06 39.41
C ASP A 613 17.29 1.54 40.71
N THR A 614 16.80 2.66 41.25
CA THR A 614 17.34 3.25 42.49
C THR A 614 17.18 2.30 43.68
N VAL A 615 16.01 1.67 43.81
CA VAL A 615 15.71 0.78 44.92
C VAL A 615 16.46 -0.55 44.81
N GLU A 616 16.55 -1.13 43.60
CA GLU A 616 17.33 -2.37 43.38
C GLU A 616 18.79 -2.14 43.76
N ALA A 617 19.42 -1.11 43.19
CA ALA A 617 20.83 -0.83 43.40
C ALA A 617 21.15 -0.57 44.87
N ALA A 618 20.31 0.21 45.56
CA ALA A 618 20.48 0.50 46.97
C ALA A 618 20.22 -0.72 47.87
N SER A 619 19.29 -1.60 47.51
CA SER A 619 18.95 -2.78 48.32
C SER A 619 20.11 -3.75 48.51
N ARG A 620 21.05 -3.80 47.54
CA ARG A 620 22.26 -4.64 47.61
C ARG A 620 23.22 -4.23 48.73
N SER A 621 23.11 -3.00 49.24
CA SER A 621 23.94 -2.46 50.32
C SER A 621 23.33 -2.64 51.72
N LEU A 622 22.15 -3.27 51.84
CA LEU A 622 21.54 -3.54 53.14
C LEU A 622 22.36 -4.57 53.91
N ASN A 623 22.62 -4.27 55.19
CA ASN A 623 23.29 -5.20 56.11
C ASN A 623 22.39 -6.41 56.43
N GLU A 624 21.09 -6.17 56.60
CA GLU A 624 20.08 -7.18 56.91
C GLU A 624 18.84 -6.94 56.04
N TYR A 625 18.17 -8.03 55.65
CA TYR A 625 17.01 -8.01 54.76
C TYR A 625 15.71 -8.30 55.52
N THR A 626 15.41 -7.49 56.53
CA THR A 626 14.13 -7.55 57.26
C THR A 626 13.05 -6.72 56.56
N GLU A 627 11.77 -7.03 56.78
CA GLU A 627 10.67 -6.23 56.26
C GLU A 627 10.76 -4.75 56.63
N GLU A 628 11.16 -4.45 57.86
CA GLU A 628 11.34 -3.08 58.33
C GLU A 628 12.48 -2.38 57.60
N SER A 629 13.65 -3.03 57.46
CA SER A 629 14.81 -2.45 56.76
C SER A 629 14.53 -2.17 55.28
N ILE A 630 13.86 -3.10 54.59
CA ILE A 630 13.47 -2.96 53.18
C ILE A 630 12.43 -1.84 53.03
N SER A 631 11.42 -1.81 53.91
CA SER A 631 10.37 -0.78 53.88
C SER A 631 10.94 0.61 54.12
N ASN A 632 11.83 0.76 55.09
CA ASN A 632 12.48 2.03 55.40
C ASN A 632 13.35 2.50 54.23
N LEU A 633 14.09 1.59 53.60
CA LEU A 633 14.91 1.90 52.41
C LEU A 633 14.03 2.39 51.24
N VAL A 634 13.02 1.60 50.87
CA VAL A 634 12.13 1.89 49.73
C VAL A 634 11.43 3.23 49.93
N ASN A 635 10.87 3.47 51.13
CA ASN A 635 10.20 4.74 51.44
C ASN A 635 11.18 5.92 51.36
N LYS A 636 12.33 5.83 52.03
CA LYS A 636 13.33 6.90 52.05
C LYS A 636 13.79 7.31 50.65
N LEU A 637 14.04 6.35 49.76
CA LEU A 637 14.53 6.62 48.42
C LEU A 637 13.45 7.25 47.54
N ILE A 638 12.25 6.66 47.51
CA ILE A 638 11.16 7.12 46.65
C ILE A 638 10.62 8.46 47.14
N ASP A 639 10.48 8.67 48.46
CA ASP A 639 10.08 9.97 49.02
C ASP A 639 11.13 11.05 48.76
N GLY A 640 12.42 10.66 48.73
CA GLY A 640 13.50 11.54 48.30
C GLY A 640 13.34 11.99 46.84
N GLN A 641 13.10 11.07 45.91
CA GLN A 641 12.87 11.39 44.49
C GLN A 641 11.64 12.30 44.28
N VAL A 642 10.58 12.08 45.07
CA VAL A 642 9.39 12.96 45.08
C VAL A 642 9.75 14.36 45.58
N ALA A 643 10.47 14.46 46.70
CA ALA A 643 10.88 15.73 47.29
C ALA A 643 11.83 16.53 46.39
N ASP A 644 12.76 15.83 45.72
CA ASP A 644 13.69 16.41 44.74
C ASP A 644 12.97 16.87 43.45
N GLY A 645 11.71 16.47 43.27
CA GLY A 645 10.85 16.94 42.18
C GLY A 645 11.08 16.22 40.85
N PHE A 646 11.67 15.01 40.85
CA PHE A 646 11.90 14.25 39.61
C PHE A 646 10.61 13.81 38.92
N PHE A 647 9.50 13.75 39.64
CA PHE A 647 8.20 13.33 39.10
C PHE A 647 7.24 14.50 38.77
N LYS A 648 7.73 15.75 38.76
CA LYS A 648 6.88 16.94 38.48
C LYS A 648 6.33 16.97 37.05
N GLU A 649 7.07 16.42 36.09
CA GLU A 649 6.77 16.50 34.66
C GLU A 649 6.15 15.22 34.08
N CYS A 650 5.91 14.19 34.90
CA CYS A 650 5.27 12.96 34.46
C CYS A 650 3.89 12.77 35.11
N PRO A 651 2.92 12.14 34.40
CA PRO A 651 1.56 11.96 34.91
C PRO A 651 1.46 10.76 35.89
N ILE A 652 2.41 10.62 36.81
CA ILE A 652 2.37 9.60 37.88
C ILE A 652 1.65 10.17 39.10
N THR A 653 0.74 9.40 39.69
CA THR A 653 -0.05 9.85 40.85
C THR A 653 0.57 9.39 42.17
N PHE A 654 0.26 10.05 43.29
CA PHE A 654 0.66 9.56 44.61
C PHE A 654 0.14 8.14 44.91
N ARG A 655 -1.03 7.78 44.35
CA ARG A 655 -1.55 6.41 44.43
C ARG A 655 -0.66 5.42 43.69
N ASP A 656 -0.19 5.77 42.49
CA ASP A 656 0.72 4.92 41.72
C ASP A 656 2.05 4.72 42.46
N ILE A 657 2.59 5.78 43.06
CA ILE A 657 3.82 5.74 43.86
C ILE A 657 3.64 4.84 45.10
N ALA A 658 2.52 4.96 45.82
CA ALA A 658 2.23 4.11 46.96
C ALA A 658 2.13 2.62 46.57
N LEU A 659 1.48 2.32 45.45
CA LEU A 659 1.41 0.96 44.91
C LEU A 659 2.79 0.45 44.46
N ALA A 660 3.61 1.31 43.84
CA ALA A 660 4.98 0.96 43.45
C ALA A 660 5.84 0.58 44.66
N LYS A 661 5.76 1.37 45.75
CA LYS A 661 6.44 1.07 47.02
C LYS A 661 6.06 -0.30 47.57
N LEU A 662 4.76 -0.61 47.64
CA LEU A 662 4.26 -1.91 48.12
C LEU A 662 4.81 -3.06 47.27
N VAL A 663 4.73 -2.95 45.94
CA VAL A 663 5.25 -3.98 45.03
C VAL A 663 6.75 -4.18 45.22
N LEU A 664 7.53 -3.10 45.34
CA LEU A 664 8.97 -3.19 45.56
C LEU A 664 9.31 -3.88 46.88
N ILE A 665 8.62 -3.51 47.97
CA ILE A 665 8.82 -4.13 49.28
C ILE A 665 8.53 -5.64 49.22
N ASP A 666 7.39 -6.02 48.65
CA ASP A 666 7.00 -7.44 48.54
C ASP A 666 7.96 -8.24 47.67
N ARG A 667 8.40 -7.68 46.53
CA ARG A 667 9.31 -8.37 45.61
C ARG A 667 10.73 -8.47 46.15
N LEU A 668 11.25 -7.44 46.80
CA LEU A 668 12.56 -7.51 47.46
C LEU A 668 12.54 -8.50 48.61
N LYS A 669 11.47 -8.50 49.44
CA LYS A 669 11.27 -9.53 50.45
C LYS A 669 11.37 -10.92 49.81
N ALA A 670 10.64 -11.19 48.74
CA ALA A 670 10.68 -12.50 48.07
C ALA A 670 12.08 -12.87 47.52
N ILE A 671 12.80 -11.91 46.93
CA ILE A 671 14.15 -12.11 46.38
C ILE A 671 15.15 -12.48 47.49
N TYR A 672 15.06 -11.84 48.66
CA TYR A 672 16.05 -11.99 49.74
C TYR A 672 15.64 -12.96 50.87
N HIS A 673 14.34 -13.28 51.06
CA HIS A 673 13.87 -14.18 52.13
C HIS A 673 14.08 -15.69 51.88
N THR A 674 14.63 -16.13 50.75
CA THR A 674 14.74 -17.56 50.40
C THR A 674 16.14 -18.18 50.49
N ARG A 675 17.17 -17.47 50.99
CA ARG A 675 18.46 -18.10 51.33
C ARG A 675 18.57 -18.38 52.82
N ILE A 676 17.89 -19.43 53.29
CA ILE A 676 18.28 -20.08 54.54
C ILE A 676 19.66 -20.69 54.28
N SER A 677 20.71 -20.19 54.92
CA SER A 677 22.03 -20.84 54.92
C SER A 677 21.88 -22.24 55.49
N TYR A 678 22.39 -23.25 54.78
CA TYR A 678 22.53 -24.58 55.37
C TYR A 678 23.41 -24.47 56.63
N PRO A 679 22.99 -25.04 57.77
CA PRO A 679 23.80 -25.00 58.97
C PRO A 679 25.14 -25.70 58.68
N HIS A 680 26.24 -24.97 58.81
CA HIS A 680 27.55 -25.60 58.91
C HIS A 680 27.71 -26.17 60.32
N MET A 681 28.10 -27.44 60.44
CA MET A 681 28.47 -28.02 61.73
C MET A 681 29.69 -27.27 62.29
N ASN A 682 29.54 -26.67 63.47
CA ASN A 682 30.66 -26.16 64.25
C ASN A 682 31.49 -27.34 64.76
N VAL A 683 32.47 -27.80 63.99
CA VAL A 683 33.57 -28.60 64.54
C VAL A 683 34.56 -27.61 65.16
N LYS A 684 34.32 -27.24 66.42
CA LYS A 684 35.40 -26.71 67.26
C LYS A 684 36.18 -27.90 67.81
N GLU A 685 37.47 -27.88 67.50
CA GLU A 685 38.51 -28.79 67.95
C GLU A 685 38.46 -29.03 69.46
N ASN A 686 38.28 -30.29 69.85
CA ASN A 686 38.77 -30.81 71.12
C ASN A 686 40.23 -31.24 70.89
N GLN A 687 41.14 -30.26 70.73
CA GLN A 687 42.59 -30.45 70.81
C GLN A 687 43.14 -29.78 72.07
N SER A 688 42.63 -30.19 73.22
CA SER A 688 43.23 -29.90 74.52
C SER A 688 43.21 -31.15 75.39
N MET A 689 44.01 -32.16 75.00
CA MET A 689 44.50 -33.22 75.89
C MET A 689 45.57 -34.04 75.16
N LYS A 690 46.77 -33.46 75.00
CA LYS A 690 48.04 -34.17 74.84
C LYS A 690 49.21 -33.19 74.90
N LYS A 691 49.64 -32.84 76.12
CA LYS A 691 51.02 -32.45 76.46
C LYS A 691 51.19 -32.40 77.98
N GLU A 692 51.45 -33.58 78.54
CA GLU A 692 52.04 -33.92 79.85
C GLU A 692 52.33 -35.43 79.68
N GLU A 693 53.53 -36.01 79.79
CA GLU A 693 54.86 -35.63 80.30
C GLU A 693 55.93 -36.43 79.52
N GLU A 694 57.14 -35.88 79.37
CA GLU A 694 58.35 -36.60 78.99
C GLU A 694 59.07 -37.13 80.26
N ALA A 695 59.15 -38.48 80.36
CA ALA A 695 60.29 -39.30 80.84
C ALA A 695 60.79 -39.15 82.31
N PRO A 696 61.65 -40.05 82.86
CA PRO A 696 62.28 -41.23 82.26
C PRO A 696 62.39 -42.52 83.14
N GLN A 697 62.76 -43.61 82.46
CA GLN A 697 63.65 -44.72 82.88
C GLN A 697 63.27 -45.72 83.99
N ALA A 698 63.47 -47.00 83.62
CA ALA A 698 64.24 -48.05 84.32
C ALA A 698 63.50 -49.40 84.47
N GLU A 699 64.07 -50.41 83.80
CA GLU A 699 64.41 -51.75 84.29
C GLU A 699 63.40 -52.44 85.24
N THR A 700 62.88 -53.64 84.96
CA THR A 700 63.65 -54.87 84.81
C THR A 700 62.77 -55.98 84.23
N ASP A 701 63.44 -56.84 83.46
CA ASP A 701 63.00 -58.11 82.91
C ASP A 701 62.99 -59.23 83.97
N SER A 702 62.03 -60.17 83.90
CA SER A 702 62.29 -61.58 84.26
C SER A 702 61.22 -62.55 83.70
N GLN A 703 61.72 -63.50 82.90
CA GLN A 703 61.19 -64.82 82.52
C GLN A 703 60.14 -64.94 81.38
N LYS A 704 60.63 -65.16 80.15
CA LYS A 704 60.87 -66.50 79.56
C LYS A 704 61.76 -66.40 78.29
N PRO A 705 62.35 -67.52 77.81
CA PRO A 705 63.76 -67.66 77.43
C PRO A 705 64.24 -66.90 76.20
#